data_AF-A0A0X8CQY3-F1
#
_entry.id   AF-A0A0X8CQY3-F1
#
_cell.length_a   1.000
_cell.length_b   1.000
_cell.length_c   1.000
_cell.angle_alpha   90.00
_cell.angle_beta   90.00
_cell.angle_gamma   90.00
#
_symmetry.space_group_name_H-M   'P 1'
#
loop_
_entity.id
_entity.type
_entity.pdbx_description
1 polymer ?
#
loop_
_entity_poly.entity_id
_entity_poly.type
_entity_poly.pdbx_seq_one_letter_code
_entity_poly.pdbx_strand_id
1 'polypeptide(L)'
;MRNFKLIKTAAALALGASVVTSAVVTTDASAASKYKIKSGKLVVAKTGKVAKGYVTYNKVVYKDGKKFTGLKSGVYYKSGKKATGTYKGAYYVKGAKKVTTGTYNKAYYVKGVKKVSTGLYASKYYKDGKVATGTYKGAYYVNGVKKVTTGTYNGAYYVAGKKVVTTGLYKNQLYVAGKLNKGYKLYNENLYKDAALNAELVIFEEKLYDGAKVNEGIKEFDGKWYNNAAIANGVVTVDGEKHAFKEGVKLPLVVEGITAINTSVVEVAIAAPKADVLKATVEVKDGKGNIVPVKTVDVSAGDKTVAFTFDKTITDADFTGVWTIDGVEYNFDVLNQFKAIKDASTDIALYDALKDAGITSVNPDLVGDYKTAIQAAISADKATKVSDIQPIIDQVNKEKVDAVKEKELVKALNDAKTSDIKFLAALQANFTQVNKEWFTEYKTALSAEITASKDVQDKINQVNETKIGAAYDKAFKSLATADIQAARELLTTYGATAGKDEFNKKGYANDSLDVLAALAKVDAATTNNTLKTALVELDALETKLVEKYKNESAVTVKDEFDVKEVKEEFLADYRAAVKVAVVGSKNQRKDIATIITTVNSEKLAGQKTATVDAVKAITEKTTEAEVVKLLQDVQTAHRTANQEPALNKVNEAYAKAYKTEITTVGATTLTTADAINTLIGKVNGEQDAAAQLLAVNEAKTVAEMTSALTVISLTNGTSAAYINLSAANKAEVAELVLAAKKANFVDATKVSEAVDAAVANRSDLISEVNKVAKADFDYTTVDTALKALNVEAYNNLDAVAKLAAAQKFHANVPTTTVEGKKVVVEFVNITAIKEALVAATK
;
A
#
# COMPACT_ATOMS: atom_id res chain seq x y z
N MET A 1 -29.11 -4.73 34.50
CA MET A 1 -29.08 -5.72 35.59
C MET A 1 -27.61 -5.94 35.98
N ARG A 2 -27.17 -5.72 37.23
CA ARG A 2 -27.00 -6.74 38.30
C ARG A 2 -26.36 -8.05 37.80
N ASN A 3 -25.35 -8.65 38.44
CA ASN A 3 -24.49 -8.29 39.58
C ASN A 3 -23.41 -9.39 39.70
N PHE A 4 -22.17 -9.09 40.14
CA PHE A 4 -21.27 -9.90 41.00
C PHE A 4 -19.90 -9.17 41.05
N LYS A 5 -19.44 -8.44 42.09
CA LYS A 5 -19.24 -8.73 43.54
C LYS A 5 -18.36 -9.98 43.77
N LEU A 6 -17.28 -10.03 44.56
CA LEU A 6 -16.46 -9.10 45.39
C LEU A 6 -14.98 -9.61 45.35
N ILE A 7 -13.87 -8.99 45.82
CA ILE A 7 -13.53 -7.68 46.43
C ILE A 7 -12.01 -7.37 46.21
N LYS A 8 -11.54 -6.16 46.54
CA LYS A 8 -10.14 -5.84 46.92
C LYS A 8 -10.16 -5.00 48.21
N THR A 9 -9.26 -5.27 49.15
CA THR A 9 -8.65 -4.37 50.17
C THR A 9 -7.68 -5.23 51.01
N ALA A 10 -6.48 -4.84 51.47
CA ALA A 10 -5.88 -3.54 51.84
C ALA A 10 -6.44 -2.94 53.15
N ALA A 11 -5.75 -3.22 54.26
CA ALA A 11 -5.83 -2.49 55.52
C ALA A 11 -4.46 -2.54 56.23
N ALA A 12 -4.07 -1.45 56.87
CA ALA A 12 -2.80 -1.28 57.57
C ALA A 12 -3.01 -0.62 58.94
N LEU A 13 -2.17 -0.93 59.92
CA LEU A 13 -1.91 -0.20 61.18
C LEU A 13 -0.69 -0.90 61.81
N ALA A 14 0.48 -0.32 62.13
CA ALA A 14 0.92 1.01 62.57
C ALA A 14 1.10 1.15 64.10
N LEU A 15 2.38 1.25 64.50
CA LEU A 15 2.95 1.95 65.68
C LEU A 15 2.61 1.48 67.11
N GLY A 16 3.59 1.63 68.01
CA GLY A 16 3.45 1.47 69.47
C GLY A 16 4.76 1.03 70.13
N ALA A 17 5.23 1.74 71.16
CA ALA A 17 6.57 1.57 71.73
C ALA A 17 6.57 1.26 73.24
N SER A 18 7.77 0.95 73.77
CA SER A 18 8.11 0.93 75.21
C SER A 18 7.55 -0.28 76.01
N VAL A 19 8.11 -0.72 77.15
CA VAL A 19 9.37 -0.36 77.85
C VAL A 19 9.76 -1.49 78.84
N VAL A 20 11.07 -1.62 79.15
CA VAL A 20 11.70 -2.23 80.35
C VAL A 20 11.09 -3.50 81.00
N THR A 21 11.90 -4.57 81.05
CA THR A 21 12.40 -5.08 82.35
C THR A 21 13.80 -5.68 82.19
N SER A 22 14.76 -5.08 82.86
CA SER A 22 16.11 -5.61 83.05
C SER A 22 16.11 -6.82 83.98
N ALA A 23 16.48 -7.99 83.47
CA ALA A 23 16.89 -9.13 84.29
C ALA A 23 18.43 -9.24 84.25
N VAL A 24 19.08 -8.78 85.33
CA VAL A 24 20.53 -8.92 85.51
C VAL A 24 20.86 -10.40 85.67
N VAL A 25 21.48 -10.99 84.65
CA VAL A 25 22.25 -12.24 84.82
C VAL A 25 23.70 -11.93 84.53
N THR A 26 24.35 -11.49 85.61
CA THR A 26 25.79 -11.58 85.91
C THR A 26 26.74 -11.74 84.72
N THR A 27 27.59 -10.72 84.55
CA THR A 27 28.92 -10.88 83.97
C THR A 27 29.65 -12.08 84.59
N ASP A 28 29.76 -13.19 83.86
CA ASP A 28 30.84 -14.15 84.11
C ASP A 28 32.01 -13.83 83.16
N ALA A 29 32.55 -12.64 83.37
CA ALA A 29 33.86 -12.23 82.91
C ALA A 29 34.92 -13.08 83.64
N SER A 30 35.01 -14.38 83.33
CA SER A 30 36.10 -15.24 83.82
C SER A 30 36.34 -16.54 83.05
N ALA A 31 35.56 -16.90 82.01
CA ALA A 31 35.79 -18.18 81.29
C ALA A 31 37.21 -18.30 80.67
N ALA A 32 37.82 -17.16 80.28
CA ALA A 32 39.21 -17.09 79.83
C ALA A 32 40.24 -17.32 80.95
N SER A 33 39.88 -17.07 82.22
CA SER A 33 40.70 -17.43 83.39
C SER A 33 40.40 -18.85 83.90
N LYS A 34 39.23 -19.40 83.58
CA LYS A 34 38.79 -20.73 84.03
C LYS A 34 39.18 -21.87 83.08
N TYR A 35 39.30 -21.64 81.77
CA TYR A 35 39.69 -22.66 80.80
C TYR A 35 40.74 -22.15 79.80
N LYS A 36 41.68 -23.02 79.41
CA LYS A 36 42.68 -22.75 78.37
C LYS A 36 42.90 -23.98 77.49
N ILE A 37 43.48 -23.79 76.32
CA ILE A 37 43.95 -24.91 75.50
C ILE A 37 45.35 -25.31 75.97
N LYS A 38 45.54 -26.58 76.34
CA LYS A 38 46.86 -27.18 76.60
C LYS A 38 46.98 -28.45 75.76
N SER A 39 48.04 -28.55 74.95
CA SER A 39 48.32 -29.71 74.08
C SER A 39 47.10 -30.16 73.24
N GLY A 40 46.45 -29.19 72.58
CA GLY A 40 45.28 -29.43 71.71
C GLY A 40 43.96 -29.76 72.42
N LYS A 41 43.96 -29.93 73.76
CA LYS A 41 42.76 -30.19 74.57
C LYS A 41 42.34 -28.96 75.36
N LEU A 42 41.03 -28.79 75.56
CA LEU A 42 40.48 -27.82 76.50
C LEU A 42 40.66 -28.34 77.94
N VAL A 43 41.36 -27.58 78.77
CA VAL A 43 41.63 -27.90 80.18
C VAL A 43 41.15 -26.76 81.09
N VAL A 44 40.84 -27.07 82.34
CA VAL A 44 40.63 -26.07 83.39
C VAL A 44 41.96 -25.35 83.63
N ALA A 45 41.98 -24.03 83.48
CA ALA A 45 43.22 -23.25 83.41
C ALA A 45 44.01 -23.23 84.73
N LYS A 46 43.33 -23.22 85.89
CA LYS A 46 43.93 -23.29 87.23
C LYS A 46 44.53 -24.66 87.55
N THR A 47 43.83 -25.76 87.22
CA THR A 47 44.24 -27.12 87.65
C THR A 47 44.94 -27.94 86.57
N GLY A 48 44.93 -27.49 85.31
CA GLY A 48 45.45 -28.23 84.16
C GLY A 48 44.66 -29.49 83.78
N LYS A 49 43.65 -29.88 84.57
CA LYS A 49 42.83 -31.08 84.33
C LYS A 49 41.90 -30.87 83.13
N VAL A 50 41.67 -31.92 82.34
CA VAL A 50 40.79 -31.88 81.16
C VAL A 50 39.39 -31.42 81.52
N ALA A 51 38.83 -30.51 80.72
CA ALA A 51 37.46 -30.03 80.89
C ALA A 51 36.47 -31.16 80.54
N LYS A 52 35.93 -31.82 81.57
CA LYS A 52 34.91 -32.88 81.45
C LYS A 52 33.57 -32.31 80.98
N GLY A 53 32.80 -33.12 80.26
CA GLY A 53 31.48 -32.75 79.74
C GLY A 53 31.55 -31.79 78.55
N TYR A 54 30.42 -31.16 78.23
CA TYR A 54 30.30 -30.25 77.10
C TYR A 54 30.61 -28.80 77.47
N VAL A 55 31.80 -28.31 77.12
CA VAL A 55 32.21 -26.92 77.38
C VAL A 55 32.32 -26.16 76.05
N THR A 56 31.70 -24.99 75.98
CA THR A 56 31.87 -24.06 74.85
C THR A 56 33.01 -23.10 75.19
N TYR A 57 34.09 -23.14 74.42
CA TYR A 57 35.23 -22.22 74.58
C TYR A 57 35.56 -21.59 73.23
N ASN A 58 35.70 -20.27 73.19
CA ASN A 58 35.92 -19.47 71.97
C ASN A 58 35.05 -19.91 70.78
N LYS A 59 33.72 -19.94 70.98
CA LYS A 59 32.70 -20.35 69.98
C LYS A 59 32.84 -21.78 69.42
N VAL A 60 33.71 -22.61 69.98
CA VAL A 60 33.90 -24.03 69.63
C VAL A 60 33.35 -24.89 70.77
N VAL A 61 32.48 -25.85 70.44
CA VAL A 61 32.00 -26.84 71.40
C VAL A 61 33.04 -27.93 71.55
N TYR A 62 33.51 -28.14 72.78
CA TYR A 62 34.33 -29.27 73.19
C TYR A 62 33.47 -30.28 73.95
N LYS A 63 33.85 -31.55 73.88
CA LYS A 63 33.40 -32.61 74.78
C LYS A 63 34.63 -33.31 75.34
N ASP A 64 34.76 -33.37 76.66
CA ASP A 64 35.86 -34.05 77.37
C ASP A 64 37.24 -33.60 76.83
N GLY A 65 37.40 -32.28 76.71
CA GLY A 65 38.59 -31.61 76.17
C GLY A 65 38.79 -31.66 74.65
N LYS A 66 38.08 -32.50 73.88
CA LYS A 66 38.25 -32.62 72.41
C LYS A 66 37.20 -31.80 71.65
N LYS A 67 37.53 -31.25 70.48
CA LYS A 67 36.57 -30.56 69.60
C LYS A 67 35.42 -31.52 69.22
N PHE A 68 34.18 -31.15 69.49
CA PHE A 68 33.05 -32.08 69.40
C PHE A 68 32.55 -32.29 67.97
N THR A 69 32.47 -33.55 67.53
CA THR A 69 31.74 -33.95 66.32
C THR A 69 30.58 -34.86 66.71
N GLY A 70 29.35 -34.44 66.41
CA GLY A 70 28.13 -35.16 66.75
C GLY A 70 26.95 -34.24 66.99
N LEU A 71 25.88 -34.79 67.60
CA LEU A 71 24.69 -34.04 67.98
C LEU A 71 24.79 -33.57 69.44
N LYS A 72 24.66 -32.26 69.68
CA LYS A 72 24.42 -31.69 71.01
C LYS A 72 23.06 -30.99 70.96
N SER A 73 22.10 -31.46 71.75
CA SER A 73 20.72 -30.93 71.80
C SER A 73 20.08 -30.77 70.41
N GLY A 74 20.13 -31.83 69.59
CA GLY A 74 19.58 -31.84 68.22
C GLY A 74 20.39 -31.08 67.16
N VAL A 75 21.38 -30.27 67.56
CA VAL A 75 22.23 -29.50 66.64
C VAL A 75 23.47 -30.31 66.26
N TYR A 76 23.73 -30.45 64.96
CA TYR A 76 24.92 -31.13 64.43
C TYR A 76 26.14 -30.21 64.44
N TYR A 77 27.18 -30.66 65.13
CA TYR A 77 28.52 -30.06 65.14
C TYR A 77 29.52 -30.97 64.45
N LYS A 78 30.45 -30.38 63.69
CA LYS A 78 31.66 -31.05 63.19
C LYS A 78 32.87 -30.22 63.63
N SER A 79 33.82 -30.84 64.31
CA SER A 79 34.99 -30.17 64.91
C SER A 79 34.63 -28.95 65.78
N GLY A 80 33.51 -29.06 66.52
CA GLY A 80 32.99 -28.09 67.47
C GLY A 80 32.24 -26.90 66.87
N LYS A 81 32.06 -26.81 65.56
CA LYS A 81 31.26 -25.79 64.87
C LYS A 81 29.97 -26.38 64.28
N LYS A 82 28.87 -25.61 64.27
CA LYS A 82 27.60 -26.02 63.63
C LYS A 82 27.84 -26.35 62.15
N ALA A 83 27.46 -27.54 61.70
CA ALA A 83 27.90 -28.09 60.41
C ALA A 83 26.77 -28.33 59.41
N THR A 84 27.09 -28.19 58.13
CA THR A 84 26.26 -28.66 57.01
C THR A 84 26.80 -30.02 56.53
N GLY A 85 25.91 -30.95 56.19
CA GLY A 85 26.28 -32.29 55.72
C GLY A 85 25.43 -33.40 56.33
N THR A 86 25.73 -34.64 55.95
CA THR A 86 25.03 -35.83 56.42
C THR A 86 25.62 -36.33 57.73
N TYR A 87 24.77 -36.62 58.72
CA TYR A 87 25.16 -37.27 59.98
C TYR A 87 24.03 -38.19 60.47
N LYS A 88 24.38 -39.42 60.88
CA LYS A 88 23.40 -40.46 61.31
C LYS A 88 22.12 -40.53 60.45
N GLY A 89 22.28 -40.62 59.13
CA GLY A 89 21.17 -40.82 58.20
C GLY A 89 20.26 -39.60 57.93
N ALA A 90 20.63 -38.40 58.38
CA ALA A 90 19.92 -37.17 58.05
C ALA A 90 20.86 -36.09 57.50
N TYR A 91 20.35 -35.25 56.61
CA TYR A 91 21.03 -34.07 56.09
C TYR A 91 20.79 -32.88 57.01
N TYR A 92 21.86 -32.17 57.38
CA TYR A 92 21.83 -30.97 58.22
C TYR A 92 22.36 -29.78 57.44
N VAL A 93 21.85 -28.58 57.75
CA VAL A 93 22.36 -27.29 57.25
C VAL A 93 22.61 -26.37 58.43
N LYS A 94 23.84 -25.86 58.57
CA LYS A 94 24.28 -25.02 59.71
C LYS A 94 23.87 -25.62 61.08
N GLY A 95 23.96 -26.93 61.20
CA GLY A 95 23.63 -27.71 62.38
C GLY A 95 22.15 -28.11 62.54
N ALA A 96 21.22 -27.58 61.75
CA ALA A 96 19.80 -27.92 61.84
C ALA A 96 19.43 -29.08 60.89
N LYS A 97 18.75 -30.12 61.40
CA LYS A 97 18.23 -31.24 60.60
C LYS A 97 17.26 -30.73 59.53
N LYS A 98 17.36 -31.21 58.30
CA LYS A 98 16.47 -30.85 57.18
C LYS A 98 15.66 -32.03 56.67
N VAL A 99 16.30 -33.12 56.25
CA VAL A 99 15.62 -34.32 55.74
C VAL A 99 16.38 -35.59 56.10
N THR A 100 15.64 -36.66 56.43
CA THR A 100 16.15 -38.05 56.40
C THR A 100 15.95 -38.61 54.99
N THR A 101 14.71 -38.69 54.54
CA THR A 101 14.34 -38.98 53.15
C THR A 101 13.27 -37.98 52.73
N GLY A 102 13.33 -37.48 51.50
CA GLY A 102 12.39 -36.46 51.00
C GLY A 102 13.09 -35.31 50.25
N THR A 103 12.31 -34.29 49.89
CA THR A 103 12.80 -33.14 49.12
C THR A 103 13.35 -32.05 50.04
N TYR A 104 14.56 -31.54 49.75
CA TYR A 104 15.08 -30.31 50.33
C TYR A 104 15.83 -29.51 49.27
N ASN A 105 15.63 -28.20 49.21
CA ASN A 105 16.27 -27.29 48.25
C ASN A 105 16.35 -27.83 46.80
N LYS A 106 15.17 -28.19 46.24
CA LYS A 106 15.02 -28.76 44.88
C LYS A 106 15.84 -30.02 44.60
N ALA A 107 16.12 -30.83 45.63
CA ALA A 107 16.79 -32.12 45.49
C ALA A 107 16.12 -33.18 46.36
N TYR A 108 16.03 -34.40 45.84
CA TYR A 108 15.56 -35.58 46.57
C TYR A 108 16.73 -36.19 47.34
N TYR A 109 16.52 -36.43 48.63
CA TYR A 109 17.49 -37.06 49.54
C TYR A 109 16.95 -38.41 50.02
N VAL A 110 17.86 -39.37 50.24
CA VAL A 110 17.57 -40.66 50.89
C VAL A 110 18.65 -40.92 51.93
N LYS A 111 18.24 -41.22 53.17
CA LYS A 111 19.13 -41.35 54.34
C LYS A 111 20.13 -40.17 54.48
N GLY A 112 19.67 -38.96 54.16
CA GLY A 112 20.43 -37.71 54.23
C GLY A 112 21.44 -37.49 53.10
N VAL A 113 21.44 -38.31 52.06
CA VAL A 113 22.32 -38.19 50.88
C VAL A 113 21.51 -37.73 49.68
N LYS A 114 21.97 -36.67 48.99
CA LYS A 114 21.35 -36.17 47.74
C LYS A 114 21.40 -37.24 46.66
N LYS A 115 20.27 -37.50 45.98
CA LYS A 115 20.15 -38.47 44.89
C LYS A 115 20.01 -37.78 43.53
N VAL A 116 18.96 -36.97 43.35
CA VAL A 116 18.70 -36.22 42.11
C VAL A 116 18.13 -34.84 42.41
N SER A 117 18.43 -33.86 41.58
CA SER A 117 17.63 -32.62 41.49
C SER A 117 16.56 -32.78 40.42
N THR A 118 16.98 -33.03 39.18
CA THR A 118 16.10 -33.48 38.09
C THR A 118 16.74 -34.70 37.44
N GLY A 119 16.00 -35.79 37.28
CA GLY A 119 16.50 -37.05 36.72
C GLY A 119 15.77 -38.30 37.23
N LEU A 120 16.29 -39.47 36.88
CA LEU A 120 15.75 -40.75 37.35
C LEU A 120 16.40 -41.16 38.68
N TYR A 121 15.57 -41.60 39.63
CA TYR A 121 16.03 -42.34 40.82
C TYR A 121 15.07 -43.51 41.08
N ALA A 122 15.62 -44.73 41.21
CA ALA A 122 14.83 -45.97 41.31
C ALA A 122 13.72 -46.06 40.23
N SER A 123 14.11 -45.83 38.97
CA SER A 123 13.23 -45.80 37.77
C SER A 123 12.07 -44.79 37.79
N LYS A 124 11.94 -43.95 38.83
CA LYS A 124 10.97 -42.84 38.85
C LYS A 124 11.63 -41.54 38.39
N TYR A 125 10.95 -40.80 37.53
CA TYR A 125 11.35 -39.43 37.14
C TYR A 125 11.01 -38.42 38.22
N TYR A 126 12.04 -37.67 38.63
CA TYR A 126 11.95 -36.54 39.53
C TYR A 126 12.31 -35.23 38.80
N LYS A 127 11.58 -34.16 39.10
CA LYS A 127 11.91 -32.78 38.75
C LYS A 127 11.89 -31.95 40.02
N ASP A 128 12.92 -31.13 40.25
CA ASP A 128 13.10 -30.34 41.48
C ASP A 128 13.00 -31.18 42.78
N GLY A 129 13.44 -32.44 42.72
CA GLY A 129 13.42 -33.41 43.82
C GLY A 129 12.05 -34.03 44.13
N LYS A 130 10.99 -33.74 43.36
CA LYS A 130 9.67 -34.35 43.48
C LYS A 130 9.38 -35.28 42.29
N VAL A 131 8.63 -36.36 42.52
CA VAL A 131 8.10 -37.23 41.45
C VAL A 131 7.27 -36.39 40.47
N ALA A 132 7.51 -36.54 39.17
CA ALA A 132 6.99 -35.62 38.16
C ALA A 132 6.35 -36.29 36.94
N THR A 133 5.40 -35.58 36.34
CA THR A 133 4.84 -35.85 35.01
C THR A 133 5.54 -34.95 33.99
N GLY A 134 5.82 -35.46 32.78
CA GLY A 134 6.48 -34.73 31.70
C GLY A 134 7.56 -35.53 30.99
N THR A 135 8.25 -34.87 30.04
CA THR A 135 9.28 -35.49 29.21
C THR A 135 10.66 -35.47 29.87
N TYR A 136 11.37 -36.59 29.88
CA TYR A 136 12.77 -36.68 30.30
C TYR A 136 13.53 -37.68 29.43
N LYS A 137 14.72 -37.31 28.91
CA LYS A 137 15.56 -38.14 28.01
C LYS A 137 14.74 -38.90 26.94
N GLY A 138 13.90 -38.18 26.19
CA GLY A 138 13.14 -38.75 25.07
C GLY A 138 11.96 -39.66 25.45
N ALA A 139 11.54 -39.70 26.72
CA ALA A 139 10.35 -40.46 27.13
C ALA A 139 9.39 -39.61 27.96
N TYR A 140 8.09 -39.86 27.79
CA TYR A 140 7.02 -39.26 28.57
C TYR A 140 6.78 -40.06 29.84
N TYR A 141 6.71 -39.37 30.98
CA TYR A 141 6.45 -39.93 32.30
C TYR A 141 5.15 -39.36 32.85
N VAL A 142 4.39 -40.19 33.57
CA VAL A 142 3.24 -39.77 34.38
C VAL A 142 3.47 -40.23 35.80
N ASN A 143 3.43 -39.31 36.76
CA ASN A 143 3.74 -39.56 38.17
C ASN A 143 5.06 -40.34 38.36
N GLY A 144 6.08 -39.94 37.62
CA GLY A 144 7.40 -40.56 37.60
C GLY A 144 7.53 -41.85 36.80
N VAL A 145 6.45 -42.46 36.32
CA VAL A 145 6.47 -43.75 35.61
C VAL A 145 6.51 -43.52 34.09
N LYS A 146 7.47 -44.13 33.39
CA LYS A 146 7.58 -44.08 31.92
C LYS A 146 6.30 -44.63 31.28
N LYS A 147 5.74 -43.90 30.31
CA LYS A 147 4.57 -44.33 29.53
C LYS A 147 4.93 -44.67 28.09
N VAL A 148 5.53 -43.71 27.36
CA VAL A 148 5.91 -43.89 25.95
C VAL A 148 7.21 -43.17 25.63
N THR A 149 8.02 -43.75 24.74
CA THR A 149 9.12 -43.05 24.06
C THR A 149 8.58 -42.50 22.73
N THR A 150 8.08 -43.39 21.88
CA THR A 150 7.25 -43.08 20.71
C THR A 150 6.05 -44.03 20.76
N GLY A 151 4.87 -43.59 20.32
CA GLY A 151 3.63 -44.39 20.37
C GLY A 151 2.44 -43.66 21.01
N THR A 152 1.30 -44.34 21.04
CA THR A 152 0.04 -43.80 21.55
C THR A 152 -0.06 -43.92 23.07
N TYR A 153 -0.48 -42.85 23.75
CA TYR A 153 -0.86 -42.87 25.16
C TYR A 153 -2.06 -41.94 25.40
N ASN A 154 -3.11 -42.46 26.03
CA ASN A 154 -4.33 -41.71 26.38
C ASN A 154 -4.93 -40.90 25.19
N GLY A 155 -5.16 -41.57 24.06
CA GLY A 155 -5.75 -40.97 22.85
C GLY A 155 -4.85 -40.00 22.08
N ALA A 156 -3.57 -39.86 22.45
CA ALA A 156 -2.62 -38.99 21.77
C ALA A 156 -1.37 -39.75 21.33
N TYR A 157 -0.83 -39.41 20.16
CA TYR A 157 0.43 -39.93 19.65
C TYR A 157 1.61 -39.11 20.20
N TYR A 158 2.67 -39.78 20.61
CA TYR A 158 3.89 -39.17 21.15
C TYR A 158 5.11 -39.57 20.33
N VAL A 159 6.08 -38.67 20.20
CA VAL A 159 7.39 -38.91 19.61
C VAL A 159 8.46 -38.29 20.51
N ALA A 160 9.52 -39.05 20.83
CA ALA A 160 10.54 -38.66 21.81
C ALA A 160 9.95 -38.15 23.15
N GLY A 161 8.83 -38.72 23.58
CA GLY A 161 8.13 -38.37 24.81
C GLY A 161 7.40 -37.03 24.80
N LYS A 162 7.25 -36.38 23.63
CA LYS A 162 6.41 -35.20 23.42
C LYS A 162 5.13 -35.60 22.70
N LYS A 163 3.98 -35.08 23.14
CA LYS A 163 2.70 -35.22 22.41
C LYS A 163 2.81 -34.50 21.07
N VAL A 164 2.46 -35.17 19.98
CA VAL A 164 2.45 -34.57 18.63
C VAL A 164 1.03 -34.34 18.09
N VAL A 165 0.11 -35.32 18.21
CA VAL A 165 -1.29 -35.18 17.77
C VAL A 165 -2.26 -35.94 18.68
N THR A 166 -3.55 -35.56 18.64
CA THR A 166 -4.66 -36.30 19.28
C THR A 166 -5.52 -36.92 18.18
N THR A 167 -6.21 -36.05 17.44
CA THR A 167 -6.64 -36.30 16.06
C THR A 167 -6.00 -35.21 15.20
N GLY A 168 -5.55 -35.53 13.99
CA GLY A 168 -4.87 -34.61 13.08
C GLY A 168 -3.58 -35.17 12.47
N LEU A 169 -2.86 -34.33 11.73
CA LEU A 169 -1.76 -34.74 10.86
C LEU A 169 -0.40 -34.79 11.58
N TYR A 170 0.33 -35.89 11.40
CA TYR A 170 1.75 -35.98 11.74
C TYR A 170 2.50 -36.67 10.60
N LYS A 171 3.53 -36.01 10.05
CA LYS A 171 4.24 -36.43 8.82
C LYS A 171 3.28 -36.77 7.67
N ASN A 172 2.33 -35.89 7.41
CA ASN A 172 1.28 -36.00 6.39
C ASN A 172 0.34 -37.22 6.51
N GLN A 173 0.45 -38.00 7.59
CA GLN A 173 -0.48 -39.08 7.91
C GLN A 173 -1.54 -38.59 8.90
N LEU A 174 -2.81 -38.88 8.64
CA LEU A 174 -3.92 -38.62 9.57
C LEU A 174 -3.91 -39.61 10.72
N TYR A 175 -3.79 -39.10 11.94
CA TYR A 175 -4.03 -39.84 13.16
C TYR A 175 -5.43 -39.53 13.68
N VAL A 176 -6.13 -40.55 14.17
CA VAL A 176 -7.41 -40.44 14.88
C VAL A 176 -7.24 -41.12 16.25
N ALA A 177 -7.54 -40.40 17.34
CA ALA A 177 -7.29 -40.86 18.71
C ALA A 177 -5.85 -41.39 18.93
N GLY A 178 -4.87 -40.77 18.27
CA GLY A 178 -3.45 -41.08 18.37
C GLY A 178 -3.00 -42.38 17.68
N LYS A 179 -3.83 -42.97 16.82
CA LYS A 179 -3.51 -44.10 15.92
C LYS A 179 -3.62 -43.65 14.47
N LEU A 180 -2.92 -44.30 13.53
CA LEU A 180 -3.17 -44.07 12.09
C LEU A 180 -4.65 -44.32 11.75
N ASN A 181 -5.23 -43.46 10.93
CA ASN A 181 -6.55 -43.69 10.34
C ASN A 181 -6.56 -44.97 9.47
N LYS A 182 -7.69 -45.66 9.42
CA LYS A 182 -7.94 -46.81 8.53
C LYS A 182 -9.27 -46.63 7.83
N GLY A 183 -9.34 -46.98 6.54
CA GLY A 183 -10.49 -46.69 5.69
C GLY A 183 -10.71 -45.19 5.47
N TYR A 184 -11.90 -44.85 4.99
CA TYR A 184 -12.27 -43.47 4.65
C TYR A 184 -12.59 -42.62 5.89
N LYS A 185 -12.01 -41.41 5.94
CA LYS A 185 -12.35 -40.42 6.97
C LYS A 185 -12.20 -38.98 6.46
N LEU A 186 -13.26 -38.19 6.61
CA LEU A 186 -13.20 -36.74 6.43
C LEU A 186 -12.48 -36.08 7.61
N TYR A 187 -11.48 -35.24 7.32
CA TYR A 187 -10.79 -34.38 8.30
C TYR A 187 -10.39 -33.07 7.62
N ASN A 188 -10.77 -31.93 8.18
CA ASN A 188 -10.57 -30.59 7.60
C ASN A 188 -10.94 -30.54 6.11
N GLU A 189 -12.17 -30.95 5.77
CA GLU A 189 -12.73 -30.94 4.40
C GLU A 189 -11.93 -31.75 3.36
N ASN A 190 -11.04 -32.63 3.80
CA ASN A 190 -10.30 -33.55 2.94
C ASN A 190 -10.66 -34.99 3.31
N LEU A 191 -10.96 -35.81 2.31
CA LEU A 191 -11.16 -37.24 2.47
C LEU A 191 -9.79 -37.94 2.55
N TYR A 192 -9.58 -38.72 3.61
CA TYR A 192 -8.40 -39.54 3.80
C TYR A 192 -8.74 -41.02 3.64
N LYS A 193 -7.88 -41.79 2.98
CA LYS A 193 -7.91 -43.26 2.90
C LYS A 193 -6.66 -43.81 3.58
N ASP A 194 -6.82 -44.66 4.59
CA ASP A 194 -5.70 -45.33 5.30
C ASP A 194 -4.58 -44.37 5.76
N ALA A 195 -5.01 -43.22 6.30
CA ALA A 195 -4.22 -42.09 6.78
C ALA A 195 -3.51 -41.23 5.72
N ALA A 196 -3.47 -41.63 4.45
CA ALA A 196 -3.10 -40.75 3.35
C ALA A 196 -4.32 -39.94 2.86
N LEU A 197 -4.10 -38.85 2.11
CA LEU A 197 -5.17 -38.22 1.34
C LEU A 197 -5.73 -39.24 0.34
N ASN A 198 -7.05 -39.26 0.15
CA ASN A 198 -7.64 -40.08 -0.91
C ASN A 198 -7.16 -39.59 -2.27
N ALA A 199 -6.90 -40.54 -3.18
CA ALA A 199 -6.44 -40.29 -4.55
C ALA A 199 -7.32 -41.01 -5.59
N GLU A 200 -8.37 -41.70 -5.14
CA GLU A 200 -9.30 -42.47 -5.97
C GLU A 200 -10.60 -41.69 -6.16
N LEU A 201 -11.30 -41.92 -7.27
CA LEU A 201 -12.68 -41.49 -7.46
C LEU A 201 -13.59 -42.43 -6.66
N VAL A 202 -14.35 -41.92 -5.69
CA VAL A 202 -15.13 -42.76 -4.76
C VAL A 202 -16.39 -42.07 -4.26
N ILE A 203 -17.45 -42.85 -4.00
CA ILE A 203 -18.63 -42.38 -3.28
C ILE A 203 -18.41 -42.57 -1.77
N PHE A 204 -18.48 -41.48 -1.01
CA PHE A 204 -18.43 -41.49 0.45
C PHE A 204 -19.55 -40.59 0.99
N GLU A 205 -20.40 -41.11 1.89
CA GLU A 205 -21.57 -40.40 2.43
C GLU A 205 -22.44 -39.79 1.32
N GLU A 206 -22.85 -40.62 0.34
CA GLU A 206 -23.68 -40.28 -0.83
C GLU A 206 -23.10 -39.24 -1.80
N LYS A 207 -21.84 -38.83 -1.59
CA LYS A 207 -21.16 -37.81 -2.41
C LYS A 207 -20.01 -38.42 -3.18
N LEU A 208 -19.89 -38.06 -4.46
CA LEU A 208 -18.71 -38.37 -5.26
C LEU A 208 -17.53 -37.47 -4.83
N TYR A 209 -16.38 -38.09 -4.55
CA TYR A 209 -15.11 -37.44 -4.26
C TYR A 209 -14.10 -37.76 -5.35
N ASP A 210 -13.51 -36.74 -5.97
CA ASP A 210 -12.34 -36.89 -6.85
C ASP A 210 -11.07 -36.67 -6.02
N GLY A 211 -10.43 -37.77 -5.64
CA GLY A 211 -9.35 -37.76 -4.67
C GLY A 211 -9.80 -37.22 -3.31
N ALA A 212 -9.09 -36.23 -2.78
CA ALA A 212 -9.34 -35.73 -1.43
C ALA A 212 -10.53 -34.78 -1.31
N LYS A 213 -11.06 -34.26 -2.41
CA LYS A 213 -12.15 -33.28 -2.44
C LYS A 213 -13.42 -33.87 -3.04
N VAL A 214 -14.56 -33.24 -2.76
CA VAL A 214 -15.79 -33.54 -3.51
C VAL A 214 -15.53 -33.31 -5.00
N ASN A 215 -16.13 -34.11 -5.87
CA ASN A 215 -16.06 -33.88 -7.30
C ASN A 215 -16.67 -32.50 -7.62
N GLU A 216 -16.05 -31.78 -8.56
CA GLU A 216 -16.49 -30.49 -9.07
C GLU A 216 -16.73 -30.64 -10.59
N GLY A 217 -17.84 -30.10 -11.09
CA GLY A 217 -18.27 -30.28 -12.48
C GLY A 217 -18.78 -31.68 -12.80
N ILE A 218 -18.84 -32.01 -14.10
CA ILE A 218 -19.43 -33.26 -14.62
C ILE A 218 -18.41 -34.38 -14.67
N LYS A 219 -18.75 -35.54 -14.09
CA LYS A 219 -17.88 -36.73 -14.05
C LYS A 219 -18.70 -38.02 -14.18
N GLU A 220 -18.22 -38.97 -14.96
CA GLU A 220 -18.79 -40.33 -14.98
C GLU A 220 -18.11 -41.21 -13.92
N PHE A 221 -18.91 -41.95 -13.14
CA PHE A 221 -18.45 -42.96 -12.20
C PHE A 221 -19.47 -44.10 -12.13
N ASP A 222 -19.01 -45.34 -12.30
CA ASP A 222 -19.85 -46.56 -12.25
C ASP A 222 -21.11 -46.50 -13.14
N GLY A 223 -20.93 -46.04 -14.39
CA GLY A 223 -22.00 -45.94 -15.40
C GLY A 223 -23.04 -44.84 -15.13
N LYS A 224 -22.81 -43.95 -14.15
CA LYS A 224 -23.63 -42.77 -13.89
C LYS A 224 -22.82 -41.50 -13.96
N TRP A 225 -23.42 -40.46 -14.51
CA TRP A 225 -22.90 -39.10 -14.49
C TRP A 225 -23.29 -38.40 -13.18
N TYR A 226 -22.35 -37.66 -12.63
CA TYR A 226 -22.49 -36.83 -11.43
C TYR A 226 -22.21 -35.37 -11.80
N ASN A 227 -23.01 -34.46 -11.26
CA ASN A 227 -22.77 -33.02 -11.30
C ASN A 227 -22.31 -32.56 -9.92
N ASN A 228 -21.05 -32.15 -9.83
CA ASN A 228 -20.33 -31.99 -8.57
C ASN A 228 -20.43 -33.30 -7.74
N ALA A 229 -20.87 -33.22 -6.49
CA ALA A 229 -20.96 -34.37 -5.61
C ALA A 229 -22.18 -35.29 -5.85
N ALA A 230 -23.21 -34.85 -6.58
CA ALA A 230 -24.52 -35.52 -6.69
C ALA A 230 -24.76 -36.12 -8.08
N ILE A 231 -25.70 -37.07 -8.21
CA ILE A 231 -26.09 -37.65 -9.50
C ILE A 231 -26.61 -36.54 -10.43
N ALA A 232 -26.18 -36.55 -11.69
CA ALA A 232 -26.55 -35.55 -12.68
C ALA A 232 -28.02 -35.71 -13.12
N ASN A 233 -28.78 -34.62 -13.11
CA ASN A 233 -30.16 -34.57 -13.53
C ASN A 233 -30.45 -33.18 -14.14
N GLY A 234 -31.27 -33.11 -15.18
CA GLY A 234 -31.49 -31.90 -15.97
C GLY A 234 -30.33 -31.55 -16.90
N VAL A 235 -30.30 -30.30 -17.38
CA VAL A 235 -29.29 -29.80 -18.33
C VAL A 235 -28.10 -29.18 -17.59
N VAL A 236 -26.88 -29.58 -17.97
CA VAL A 236 -25.62 -29.05 -17.43
C VAL A 236 -24.69 -28.66 -18.57
N THR A 237 -24.02 -27.51 -18.43
CA THR A 237 -23.02 -27.03 -19.38
C THR A 237 -21.62 -27.48 -18.98
N VAL A 238 -20.88 -28.09 -19.91
CA VAL A 238 -19.49 -28.54 -19.76
C VAL A 238 -18.71 -27.99 -20.94
N ASP A 239 -17.61 -27.27 -20.70
CA ASP A 239 -16.76 -26.68 -21.76
C ASP A 239 -17.53 -25.85 -22.83
N GLY A 240 -18.62 -25.20 -22.40
CA GLY A 240 -19.52 -24.41 -23.27
C GLY A 240 -20.58 -25.23 -24.01
N GLU A 241 -20.56 -26.56 -23.92
CA GLU A 241 -21.55 -27.46 -24.52
C GLU A 241 -22.60 -27.89 -23.48
N LYS A 242 -23.89 -27.89 -23.86
CA LYS A 242 -24.96 -28.39 -23.00
C LYS A 242 -25.09 -29.91 -23.14
N HIS A 243 -25.33 -30.58 -22.02
CA HIS A 243 -25.67 -31.99 -21.95
C HIS A 243 -26.88 -32.18 -21.02
N ALA A 244 -27.86 -32.98 -21.43
CA ALA A 244 -29.01 -33.33 -20.61
C ALA A 244 -28.80 -34.69 -19.96
N PHE A 245 -29.21 -34.82 -18.70
CA PHE A 245 -29.09 -36.05 -17.92
C PHE A 245 -30.42 -36.36 -17.21
N LYS A 246 -30.76 -37.64 -17.07
CA LYS A 246 -31.90 -38.13 -16.31
C LYS A 246 -31.42 -39.24 -15.38
N GLU A 247 -31.48 -39.03 -14.07
CA GLU A 247 -31.00 -39.99 -13.04
C GLU A 247 -29.57 -40.51 -13.25
N GLY A 248 -28.68 -39.65 -13.78
CA GLY A 248 -27.28 -39.97 -14.10
C GLY A 248 -27.06 -40.57 -15.49
N VAL A 249 -28.11 -40.75 -16.31
CA VAL A 249 -28.00 -41.23 -17.70
C VAL A 249 -27.99 -40.03 -18.66
N LYS A 250 -27.00 -39.94 -19.55
CA LYS A 250 -26.93 -38.88 -20.57
C LYS A 250 -28.01 -39.09 -21.66
N LEU A 251 -28.82 -38.08 -21.92
CA LEU A 251 -29.84 -38.08 -22.98
C LEU A 251 -29.21 -37.77 -24.35
N PRO A 252 -29.80 -38.26 -25.46
CA PRO A 252 -29.26 -38.07 -26.81
C PRO A 252 -29.46 -36.64 -27.35
N LEU A 253 -30.49 -35.94 -26.89
CA LEU A 253 -30.78 -34.54 -27.22
C LEU A 253 -30.84 -33.69 -25.96
N VAL A 254 -30.69 -32.38 -26.15
CA VAL A 254 -30.93 -31.37 -25.11
C VAL A 254 -32.09 -30.50 -25.57
N VAL A 255 -33.29 -30.76 -25.04
CA VAL A 255 -34.46 -29.90 -25.25
C VAL A 255 -34.25 -28.60 -24.46
N GLU A 256 -34.22 -27.47 -25.15
CA GLU A 256 -34.08 -26.13 -24.55
C GLU A 256 -35.42 -25.43 -24.37
N GLY A 257 -36.43 -25.81 -25.15
CA GLY A 257 -37.76 -25.23 -25.12
C GLY A 257 -38.71 -25.95 -26.07
N ILE A 258 -39.99 -25.60 -25.98
CA ILE A 258 -41.05 -26.11 -26.85
C ILE A 258 -41.46 -24.97 -27.79
N THR A 259 -41.22 -25.15 -29.08
CA THR A 259 -41.48 -24.14 -30.12
C THR A 259 -42.96 -24.11 -30.47
N ALA A 260 -43.54 -25.29 -30.71
CA ALA A 260 -44.95 -25.46 -31.04
C ALA A 260 -45.43 -26.87 -30.69
N ILE A 261 -46.71 -27.00 -30.36
CA ILE A 261 -47.43 -28.27 -30.35
C ILE A 261 -48.69 -28.08 -31.19
N ASN A 262 -48.95 -28.99 -32.11
CA ASN A 262 -50.19 -29.04 -32.89
C ASN A 262 -50.66 -30.50 -33.02
N THR A 263 -51.78 -30.73 -33.71
CA THR A 263 -52.42 -32.06 -33.82
C THR A 263 -51.57 -33.15 -34.49
N SER A 264 -50.45 -32.78 -35.14
CA SER A 264 -49.58 -33.69 -35.88
C SER A 264 -48.16 -33.82 -35.32
N VAL A 265 -47.60 -32.74 -34.76
CA VAL A 265 -46.21 -32.69 -34.28
C VAL A 265 -46.08 -31.96 -32.93
N VAL A 266 -45.06 -32.34 -32.17
CA VAL A 266 -44.40 -31.45 -31.21
C VAL A 266 -43.06 -31.01 -31.77
N GLU A 267 -42.86 -29.70 -31.86
CA GLU A 267 -41.61 -29.08 -32.27
C GLU A 267 -40.88 -28.53 -31.05
N VAL A 268 -39.66 -29.00 -30.84
CA VAL A 268 -38.79 -28.56 -29.74
C VAL A 268 -37.61 -27.75 -30.28
N ALA A 269 -37.23 -26.71 -29.55
CA ALA A 269 -35.92 -26.09 -29.66
C ALA A 269 -34.90 -26.98 -28.95
N ILE A 270 -33.77 -27.25 -29.61
CA ILE A 270 -32.70 -28.08 -29.08
C ILE A 270 -31.34 -27.37 -29.12
N ALA A 271 -30.45 -27.74 -28.21
CA ALA A 271 -29.05 -27.36 -28.33
C ALA A 271 -28.45 -28.09 -29.55
N ALA A 272 -27.86 -27.33 -30.47
CA ALA A 272 -27.37 -27.85 -31.74
C ALA A 272 -26.35 -29.00 -31.54
N PRO A 273 -26.64 -30.23 -31.99
CA PRO A 273 -25.75 -31.36 -31.78
C PRO A 273 -24.50 -31.23 -32.65
N LYS A 274 -23.34 -31.68 -32.14
CA LYS A 274 -22.05 -31.61 -32.85
C LYS A 274 -21.86 -32.73 -33.90
N ALA A 275 -22.69 -33.76 -33.87
CA ALA A 275 -22.69 -34.90 -34.77
C ALA A 275 -24.13 -35.37 -34.97
N ASP A 276 -24.41 -36.09 -36.05
CA ASP A 276 -25.75 -36.58 -36.37
C ASP A 276 -26.26 -37.54 -35.28
N VAL A 277 -27.47 -37.30 -34.78
CA VAL A 277 -28.14 -38.12 -33.77
C VAL A 277 -29.19 -38.96 -34.47
N LEU A 278 -28.81 -40.20 -34.81
CA LEU A 278 -29.71 -41.14 -35.48
C LEU A 278 -30.76 -41.69 -34.50
N LYS A 279 -32.01 -41.79 -34.96
CA LYS A 279 -33.19 -42.28 -34.23
C LYS A 279 -33.41 -41.59 -32.88
N ALA A 280 -33.21 -40.26 -32.83
CA ALA A 280 -33.53 -39.46 -31.66
C ALA A 280 -35.04 -39.56 -31.32
N THR A 281 -35.36 -39.38 -30.03
CA THR A 281 -36.73 -39.37 -29.50
C THR A 281 -36.77 -38.52 -28.23
N VAL A 282 -37.97 -38.14 -27.80
CA VAL A 282 -38.23 -37.32 -26.59
C VAL A 282 -39.41 -37.90 -25.80
N GLU A 283 -39.37 -37.82 -24.47
CA GLU A 283 -40.47 -38.26 -23.59
C GLU A 283 -41.55 -37.17 -23.51
N VAL A 284 -42.59 -37.28 -24.33
CA VAL A 284 -43.79 -36.43 -24.26
C VAL A 284 -44.80 -37.02 -23.27
N LYS A 285 -45.37 -36.18 -22.40
CA LYS A 285 -46.53 -36.51 -21.56
C LYS A 285 -47.65 -35.50 -21.73
N ASP A 286 -48.88 -36.00 -21.71
CA ASP A 286 -50.09 -35.16 -21.70
C ASP A 286 -50.35 -34.52 -20.34
N GLY A 287 -51.38 -33.66 -20.26
CA GLY A 287 -51.86 -33.03 -19.02
C GLY A 287 -52.37 -33.98 -17.93
N LYS A 288 -52.42 -35.29 -18.20
CA LYS A 288 -52.78 -36.36 -17.24
C LYS A 288 -51.57 -37.23 -16.87
N GLY A 289 -50.38 -36.93 -17.40
CA GLY A 289 -49.14 -37.66 -17.18
C GLY A 289 -48.95 -38.92 -18.05
N ASN A 290 -49.84 -39.18 -19.01
CA ASN A 290 -49.71 -40.32 -19.93
C ASN A 290 -48.63 -40.04 -20.97
N ILE A 291 -47.79 -41.03 -21.27
CA ILE A 291 -46.78 -40.91 -22.33
C ILE A 291 -47.48 -40.87 -23.69
N VAL A 292 -47.24 -39.80 -24.45
CA VAL A 292 -47.70 -39.64 -25.83
C VAL A 292 -46.55 -40.07 -26.75
N PRO A 293 -46.64 -41.23 -27.43
CA PRO A 293 -45.52 -41.71 -28.25
C PRO A 293 -45.30 -40.84 -29.48
N VAL A 294 -44.03 -40.55 -29.76
CA VAL A 294 -43.57 -39.89 -30.98
C VAL A 294 -42.68 -40.81 -31.81
N LYS A 295 -42.63 -40.56 -33.11
CA LYS A 295 -41.76 -41.28 -34.04
C LYS A 295 -40.32 -40.81 -33.87
N THR A 296 -39.36 -41.75 -34.02
CA THR A 296 -37.93 -41.42 -33.98
C THR A 296 -37.54 -40.61 -35.22
N VAL A 297 -36.68 -39.60 -35.04
CA VAL A 297 -36.19 -38.71 -36.09
C VAL A 297 -34.66 -38.74 -36.11
N ASP A 298 -34.05 -38.77 -37.30
CA ASP A 298 -32.61 -38.53 -37.45
C ASP A 298 -32.38 -37.01 -37.45
N VAL A 299 -31.54 -36.53 -36.53
CA VAL A 299 -31.26 -35.09 -36.34
C VAL A 299 -29.84 -34.79 -36.82
N SER A 300 -29.66 -33.81 -37.71
CA SER A 300 -28.36 -33.49 -38.29
C SER A 300 -27.53 -32.61 -37.35
N ALA A 301 -26.21 -32.71 -37.47
CA ALA A 301 -25.28 -31.83 -36.78
C ALA A 301 -25.58 -30.35 -37.11
N GLY A 302 -25.80 -29.53 -36.08
CA GLY A 302 -26.14 -28.11 -36.22
C GLY A 302 -27.62 -27.75 -36.14
N ASP A 303 -28.54 -28.72 -36.22
CA ASP A 303 -29.99 -28.47 -36.14
C ASP A 303 -30.40 -27.88 -34.78
N LYS A 304 -31.22 -26.82 -34.81
CA LYS A 304 -31.68 -26.10 -33.59
C LYS A 304 -33.14 -26.35 -33.24
N THR A 305 -33.89 -26.96 -34.14
CA THR A 305 -35.30 -27.30 -33.96
C THR A 305 -35.56 -28.68 -34.53
N VAL A 306 -36.37 -29.48 -33.85
CA VAL A 306 -36.76 -30.83 -34.31
C VAL A 306 -38.25 -31.01 -34.09
N ALA A 307 -38.95 -31.39 -35.17
CA ALA A 307 -40.36 -31.75 -35.14
C ALA A 307 -40.52 -33.26 -35.02
N PHE A 308 -41.09 -33.72 -33.90
CA PHE A 308 -41.42 -35.10 -33.65
C PHE A 308 -42.90 -35.35 -33.98
N THR A 309 -43.16 -36.13 -35.02
CA THR A 309 -44.53 -36.54 -35.38
C THR A 309 -45.09 -37.49 -34.33
N PHE A 310 -46.31 -37.22 -33.87
CA PHE A 310 -47.02 -38.13 -32.98
C PHE A 310 -47.29 -39.48 -33.67
N ASP A 311 -47.17 -40.57 -32.94
CA ASP A 311 -47.48 -41.92 -33.44
C ASP A 311 -48.98 -42.25 -33.35
N LYS A 312 -49.78 -41.33 -32.79
CA LYS A 312 -51.23 -41.39 -32.66
C LYS A 312 -51.83 -40.03 -33.05
N THR A 313 -53.08 -40.05 -33.52
CA THR A 313 -53.84 -38.82 -33.80
C THR A 313 -54.09 -38.03 -32.51
N ILE A 314 -53.77 -36.74 -32.53
CA ILE A 314 -54.12 -35.76 -31.49
C ILE A 314 -55.15 -34.79 -32.06
N THR A 315 -56.07 -34.28 -31.24
CA THR A 315 -57.10 -33.31 -31.63
C THR A 315 -57.03 -32.04 -30.77
N ASP A 316 -57.66 -30.96 -31.21
CA ASP A 316 -57.65 -29.69 -30.46
C ASP A 316 -58.27 -29.82 -29.05
N ALA A 317 -59.14 -30.82 -28.83
CA ALA A 317 -59.73 -31.13 -27.53
C ALA A 317 -58.74 -31.80 -26.55
N ASP A 318 -57.62 -32.33 -27.04
CA ASP A 318 -56.57 -32.94 -26.21
C ASP A 318 -55.59 -31.88 -25.64
N PHE A 319 -55.61 -30.66 -26.17
CA PHE A 319 -54.79 -29.52 -25.71
C PHE A 319 -55.38 -28.86 -24.45
N THR A 320 -55.33 -29.63 -23.37
CA THR A 320 -55.69 -29.22 -22.00
C THR A 320 -54.61 -29.69 -21.01
N GLY A 321 -54.50 -29.01 -19.88
CA GLY A 321 -53.52 -29.29 -18.83
C GLY A 321 -52.08 -28.88 -19.17
N VAL A 322 -51.15 -29.35 -18.33
CA VAL A 322 -49.70 -29.12 -18.47
C VAL A 322 -49.05 -30.35 -19.09
N TRP A 323 -48.63 -30.23 -20.35
CA TRP A 323 -47.84 -31.25 -21.04
C TRP A 323 -46.36 -31.10 -20.66
N THR A 324 -45.58 -32.18 -20.76
CA THR A 324 -44.12 -32.13 -20.56
C THR A 324 -43.37 -32.82 -21.68
N ILE A 325 -42.29 -32.23 -22.20
CA ILE A 325 -41.37 -32.87 -23.16
C ILE A 325 -39.96 -32.89 -22.59
N ASP A 326 -39.46 -34.10 -22.30
CA ASP A 326 -38.20 -34.34 -21.54
C ASP A 326 -38.09 -33.52 -20.23
N GLY A 327 -39.24 -33.21 -19.62
CA GLY A 327 -39.35 -32.42 -18.39
C GLY A 327 -39.56 -30.91 -18.59
N VAL A 328 -39.55 -30.40 -19.83
CA VAL A 328 -39.93 -29.02 -20.14
C VAL A 328 -41.46 -28.90 -20.20
N GLU A 329 -42.04 -27.99 -19.43
CA GLU A 329 -43.51 -27.82 -19.30
C GLU A 329 -44.12 -26.95 -20.41
N TYR A 330 -45.35 -27.27 -20.82
CA TYR A 330 -46.19 -26.47 -21.72
C TYR A 330 -47.64 -26.49 -21.23
N ASN A 331 -48.16 -25.33 -20.82
CA ASN A 331 -49.48 -25.21 -20.18
C ASN A 331 -50.52 -24.68 -21.16
N PHE A 332 -51.41 -25.56 -21.63
CA PHE A 332 -52.48 -25.19 -22.56
C PHE A 332 -53.63 -24.43 -21.91
N ASP A 333 -53.93 -24.69 -20.63
CA ASP A 333 -55.05 -24.05 -19.93
C ASP A 333 -54.84 -22.53 -19.84
N VAL A 334 -53.61 -22.10 -19.52
CA VAL A 334 -53.23 -20.67 -19.48
C VAL A 334 -53.30 -20.00 -20.85
N LEU A 335 -52.93 -20.72 -21.93
CA LEU A 335 -53.02 -20.20 -23.30
C LEU A 335 -54.50 -20.02 -23.72
N ASN A 336 -55.34 -21.00 -23.39
CA ASN A 336 -56.79 -20.96 -23.67
C ASN A 336 -57.49 -19.84 -22.87
N GLN A 337 -57.14 -19.64 -21.59
CA GLN A 337 -57.63 -18.53 -20.77
C GLN A 337 -57.23 -17.15 -21.34
N PHE A 338 -55.97 -16.97 -21.76
CA PHE A 338 -55.54 -15.70 -22.37
C PHE A 338 -56.26 -15.43 -23.69
N LYS A 339 -56.46 -16.47 -24.51
CA LYS A 339 -57.24 -16.38 -25.75
C LYS A 339 -58.69 -15.96 -25.48
N ALA A 340 -59.35 -16.50 -24.46
CA ALA A 340 -60.71 -16.11 -24.08
C ALA A 340 -60.81 -14.63 -23.68
N ILE A 341 -59.85 -14.11 -22.90
CA ILE A 341 -59.78 -12.67 -22.54
C ILE A 341 -59.55 -11.80 -23.79
N LYS A 342 -58.65 -12.22 -24.69
CA LYS A 342 -58.31 -11.47 -25.91
C LYS A 342 -59.46 -11.39 -26.90
N ASP A 343 -60.19 -12.49 -27.08
CA ASP A 343 -61.26 -12.62 -28.08
C ASP A 343 -62.63 -12.14 -27.53
N ALA A 344 -62.70 -11.69 -26.28
CA ALA A 344 -63.91 -11.20 -25.63
C ALA A 344 -64.46 -9.92 -26.27
N SER A 345 -65.53 -10.06 -27.06
CA SER A 345 -66.15 -8.97 -27.82
C SER A 345 -67.05 -8.06 -26.97
N THR A 346 -67.72 -8.61 -25.96
CA THR A 346 -68.64 -7.88 -25.06
C THR A 346 -68.06 -7.76 -23.65
N ASP A 347 -68.56 -6.79 -22.89
CA ASP A 347 -68.08 -6.53 -21.53
C ASP A 347 -68.47 -7.67 -20.58
N ILE A 348 -69.62 -8.31 -20.81
CA ILE A 348 -70.02 -9.55 -20.11
C ILE A 348 -69.03 -10.68 -20.42
N ALA A 349 -68.73 -10.92 -21.70
CA ALA A 349 -67.77 -11.96 -22.09
C ALA A 349 -66.37 -11.71 -21.53
N LEU A 350 -65.95 -10.43 -21.41
CA LEU A 350 -64.68 -10.08 -20.78
C LEU A 350 -64.72 -10.32 -19.27
N TYR A 351 -65.80 -9.92 -18.59
CA TYR A 351 -65.97 -10.16 -17.15
C TYR A 351 -65.91 -11.65 -16.82
N ASP A 352 -66.64 -12.49 -17.57
CA ASP A 352 -66.65 -13.94 -17.40
C ASP A 352 -65.26 -14.55 -17.70
N ALA A 353 -64.63 -14.18 -18.81
CA ALA A 353 -63.28 -14.66 -19.16
C ALA A 353 -62.21 -14.25 -18.13
N LEU A 354 -62.33 -13.07 -17.52
CA LEU A 354 -61.46 -12.64 -16.42
C LEU A 354 -61.70 -13.51 -15.16
N LYS A 355 -62.95 -13.85 -14.82
CA LYS A 355 -63.27 -14.74 -13.69
C LYS A 355 -62.76 -16.17 -13.91
N ASP A 356 -62.96 -16.73 -15.09
CA ASP A 356 -62.52 -18.08 -15.47
C ASP A 356 -60.99 -18.20 -15.54
N ALA A 357 -60.31 -17.09 -15.84
CA ALA A 357 -58.86 -16.95 -15.75
C ALA A 357 -58.33 -16.70 -14.31
N GLY A 358 -59.21 -16.69 -13.30
CA GLY A 358 -58.86 -16.48 -11.89
C GLY A 358 -58.50 -15.04 -11.53
N ILE A 359 -58.81 -14.06 -12.37
CA ILE A 359 -58.48 -12.66 -12.13
C ILE A 359 -59.35 -12.10 -10.99
N THR A 360 -58.67 -11.59 -9.98
CA THR A 360 -59.25 -11.04 -8.75
C THR A 360 -59.52 -9.54 -8.89
N SER A 361 -60.28 -8.97 -7.95
CA SER A 361 -60.60 -7.53 -7.90
C SER A 361 -61.35 -6.94 -9.11
N VAL A 362 -61.87 -7.78 -10.02
CA VAL A 362 -62.69 -7.33 -11.16
C VAL A 362 -64.00 -6.69 -10.66
N ASN A 363 -64.10 -5.37 -10.80
CA ASN A 363 -65.29 -4.56 -10.51
C ASN A 363 -66.19 -4.49 -11.76
N PRO A 364 -67.48 -4.89 -11.70
CA PRO A 364 -68.39 -4.80 -12.83
C PRO A 364 -68.55 -3.37 -13.39
N ASP A 365 -68.44 -2.33 -12.55
CA ASP A 365 -68.60 -0.93 -12.97
C ASP A 365 -67.41 -0.39 -13.78
N LEU A 366 -66.29 -1.12 -13.82
CA LEU A 366 -65.04 -0.71 -14.47
C LEU A 366 -64.65 -1.58 -15.67
N VAL A 367 -65.52 -2.51 -16.11
CA VAL A 367 -65.17 -3.46 -17.19
C VAL A 367 -64.85 -2.76 -18.52
N GLY A 368 -65.51 -1.64 -18.82
CA GLY A 368 -65.13 -0.79 -19.97
C GLY A 368 -63.73 -0.20 -19.86
N ASP A 369 -63.37 0.33 -18.68
CA ASP A 369 -62.03 0.87 -18.38
C ASP A 369 -60.97 -0.25 -18.49
N TYR A 370 -61.24 -1.44 -17.94
CA TYR A 370 -60.38 -2.63 -18.07
C TYR A 370 -60.20 -3.05 -19.53
N LYS A 371 -61.28 -3.09 -20.32
CA LYS A 371 -61.26 -3.47 -21.75
C LYS A 371 -60.32 -2.57 -22.54
N THR A 372 -60.43 -1.25 -22.36
CA THR A 372 -59.52 -0.29 -23.00
C THR A 372 -58.08 -0.49 -22.55
N ALA A 373 -57.82 -0.67 -21.25
CA ALA A 373 -56.46 -0.85 -20.74
C ALA A 373 -55.81 -2.17 -21.20
N ILE A 374 -56.57 -3.27 -21.21
CA ILE A 374 -56.13 -4.59 -21.70
C ILE A 374 -55.86 -4.53 -23.21
N GLN A 375 -56.77 -3.96 -24.00
CA GLN A 375 -56.58 -3.83 -25.46
C GLN A 375 -55.35 -2.98 -25.78
N ALA A 376 -55.16 -1.85 -25.09
CA ALA A 376 -53.97 -1.01 -25.26
C ALA A 376 -52.68 -1.76 -24.89
N ALA A 377 -52.69 -2.57 -23.83
CA ALA A 377 -51.55 -3.39 -23.44
C ALA A 377 -51.24 -4.50 -24.47
N ILE A 378 -52.26 -5.19 -25.00
CA ILE A 378 -52.10 -6.22 -26.05
C ILE A 378 -51.58 -5.57 -27.35
N SER A 379 -52.14 -4.45 -27.79
CA SER A 379 -51.68 -3.73 -28.99
C SER A 379 -50.26 -3.15 -28.86
N ALA A 380 -49.78 -2.92 -27.64
CA ALA A 380 -48.42 -2.48 -27.34
C ALA A 380 -47.45 -3.64 -27.00
N ASP A 381 -47.86 -4.89 -27.17
CA ASP A 381 -47.11 -6.11 -26.83
C ASP A 381 -46.67 -6.19 -25.35
N LYS A 382 -47.42 -5.52 -24.46
CA LYS A 382 -47.21 -5.48 -23.00
C LYS A 382 -48.02 -6.53 -22.22
N ALA A 383 -48.99 -7.17 -22.88
CA ALA A 383 -49.76 -8.27 -22.33
C ALA A 383 -49.83 -9.40 -23.36
N THR A 384 -49.20 -10.53 -23.05
CA THR A 384 -49.08 -11.70 -23.94
C THR A 384 -49.58 -13.00 -23.30
N LYS A 385 -49.94 -12.96 -22.02
CA LYS A 385 -50.40 -14.08 -21.19
C LYS A 385 -51.29 -13.60 -20.04
N VAL A 386 -52.06 -14.51 -19.43
CA VAL A 386 -53.02 -14.21 -18.35
C VAL A 386 -52.39 -13.42 -17.19
N SER A 387 -51.16 -13.76 -16.80
CA SER A 387 -50.47 -13.10 -15.66
C SER A 387 -50.28 -11.59 -15.85
N ASP A 388 -50.25 -11.12 -17.09
CA ASP A 388 -50.02 -9.71 -17.41
C ASP A 388 -51.31 -8.87 -17.22
N ILE A 389 -52.46 -9.55 -17.08
CA ILE A 389 -53.78 -8.91 -16.98
C ILE A 389 -54.10 -8.45 -15.55
N GLN A 390 -53.75 -9.23 -14.52
CA GLN A 390 -54.03 -8.85 -13.12
C GLN A 390 -53.43 -7.48 -12.73
N PRO A 391 -52.16 -7.14 -13.06
CA PRO A 391 -51.61 -5.82 -12.79
C PRO A 391 -52.36 -4.67 -13.47
N ILE A 392 -52.95 -4.91 -14.65
CA ILE A 392 -53.74 -3.91 -15.39
C ILE A 392 -55.06 -3.65 -14.65
N ILE A 393 -55.75 -4.71 -14.22
CA ILE A 393 -56.99 -4.60 -13.42
C ILE A 393 -56.72 -3.86 -12.10
N ASP A 394 -55.66 -4.23 -11.39
CA ASP A 394 -55.28 -3.61 -10.11
C ASP A 394 -54.91 -2.14 -10.28
N GLN A 395 -54.21 -1.78 -11.36
CA GLN A 395 -53.86 -0.40 -11.67
C GLN A 395 -55.11 0.45 -11.95
N VAL A 396 -56.03 0.00 -12.83
CA VAL A 396 -57.28 0.73 -13.14
C VAL A 396 -58.15 0.90 -11.88
N ASN A 397 -58.25 -0.14 -11.04
CA ASN A 397 -58.93 -0.07 -9.75
C ASN A 397 -58.32 0.99 -8.83
N LYS A 398 -56.99 0.97 -8.69
CA LYS A 398 -56.26 1.90 -7.85
C LYS A 398 -56.41 3.34 -8.34
N GLU A 399 -56.25 3.59 -9.64
CA GLU A 399 -56.41 4.91 -10.25
C GLU A 399 -57.80 5.48 -9.98
N LYS A 400 -58.86 4.67 -10.09
CA LYS A 400 -60.23 5.10 -9.77
C LYS A 400 -60.40 5.50 -8.31
N VAL A 401 -59.85 4.70 -7.38
CA VAL A 401 -59.92 4.94 -5.94
C VAL A 401 -59.11 6.18 -5.54
N ASP A 402 -57.90 6.34 -6.09
CA ASP A 402 -57.03 7.46 -5.76
C ASP A 402 -57.55 8.79 -6.37
N ALA A 403 -58.19 8.76 -7.54
CA ALA A 403 -58.88 9.92 -8.12
C ALA A 403 -60.06 10.43 -7.26
N VAL A 404 -60.79 9.53 -6.57
CA VAL A 404 -61.84 9.93 -5.62
C VAL A 404 -61.24 10.59 -4.38
N LYS A 405 -60.21 9.98 -3.78
CA LYS A 405 -59.51 10.54 -2.59
C LYS A 405 -58.89 11.90 -2.87
N GLU A 406 -58.28 12.09 -4.04
CA GLU A 406 -57.69 13.38 -4.46
C GLU A 406 -58.76 14.48 -4.49
N LYS A 407 -59.93 14.19 -5.06
CA LYS A 407 -61.06 15.13 -5.10
C LYS A 407 -61.59 15.47 -3.70
N GLU A 408 -61.66 14.50 -2.80
CA GLU A 408 -62.06 14.71 -1.40
C GLU A 408 -61.01 15.55 -0.63
N LEU A 409 -59.71 15.27 -0.83
CA LEU A 409 -58.61 16.00 -0.22
C LEU A 409 -58.59 17.47 -0.69
N VAL A 410 -58.67 17.71 -2.01
CA VAL A 410 -58.71 19.06 -2.58
C VAL A 410 -59.91 19.85 -2.04
N LYS A 411 -61.09 19.21 -1.93
CA LYS A 411 -62.26 19.83 -1.29
C LYS A 411 -62.00 20.18 0.18
N ALA A 412 -61.49 19.24 0.96
CA ALA A 412 -61.20 19.45 2.38
C ALA A 412 -60.19 20.58 2.62
N LEU A 413 -59.18 20.72 1.75
CA LEU A 413 -58.18 21.78 1.82
C LEU A 413 -58.77 23.17 1.52
N ASN A 414 -59.63 23.29 0.51
CA ASN A 414 -60.32 24.55 0.21
C ASN A 414 -61.33 24.93 1.31
N ASP A 415 -62.14 23.98 1.79
CA ASP A 415 -63.09 24.21 2.90
C ASP A 415 -62.36 24.65 4.20
N ALA A 416 -61.15 24.12 4.44
CA ALA A 416 -60.32 24.45 5.60
C ALA A 416 -59.76 25.89 5.58
N LYS A 417 -59.63 26.54 4.41
CA LYS A 417 -59.13 27.94 4.30
C LYS A 417 -59.97 28.97 5.06
N THR A 418 -61.21 28.61 5.43
CA THR A 418 -62.10 29.41 6.28
C THR A 418 -61.57 29.67 7.69
N SER A 419 -60.53 28.96 8.15
CA SER A 419 -59.90 29.19 9.45
C SER A 419 -58.44 28.78 9.44
N ASP A 420 -57.55 29.68 9.87
CA ASP A 420 -56.09 29.45 9.89
C ASP A 420 -55.68 28.20 10.66
N ILE A 421 -56.36 27.90 11.78
CA ILE A 421 -56.11 26.69 12.57
C ILE A 421 -56.54 25.43 11.79
N LYS A 422 -57.69 25.48 11.11
CA LYS A 422 -58.16 24.34 10.29
C LYS A 422 -57.28 24.12 9.08
N PHE A 423 -56.84 25.19 8.41
CA PHE A 423 -55.97 25.09 7.24
C PHE A 423 -54.59 24.57 7.63
N LEU A 424 -53.97 25.08 8.70
CA LEU A 424 -52.70 24.53 9.21
C LEU A 424 -52.83 23.05 9.58
N ALA A 425 -53.90 22.64 10.28
CA ALA A 425 -54.12 21.24 10.62
C ALA A 425 -54.32 20.36 9.37
N ALA A 426 -55.07 20.84 8.37
CA ALA A 426 -55.27 20.14 7.10
C ALA A 426 -53.96 20.02 6.30
N LEU A 427 -53.09 21.04 6.34
CA LEU A 427 -51.77 20.97 5.73
C LEU A 427 -50.87 19.95 6.45
N GLN A 428 -50.78 20.01 7.78
CA GLN A 428 -49.95 19.10 8.59
C GLN A 428 -50.40 17.63 8.54
N ALA A 429 -51.69 17.38 8.32
CA ALA A 429 -52.24 16.02 8.24
C ALA A 429 -51.97 15.34 6.88
N ASN A 430 -51.83 16.10 5.81
CA ASN A 430 -51.81 15.57 4.43
C ASN A 430 -50.50 15.85 3.67
N PHE A 431 -49.69 16.82 4.11
CA PHE A 431 -48.43 17.19 3.47
C PHE A 431 -47.23 17.06 4.41
N THR A 432 -46.09 16.77 3.80
CA THR A 432 -44.84 16.64 4.53
C THR A 432 -44.16 17.99 4.67
N GLN A 433 -43.28 18.10 5.69
CA GLN A 433 -42.38 19.26 5.87
C GLN A 433 -43.10 20.60 6.14
N VAL A 434 -44.35 20.55 6.65
CA VAL A 434 -45.11 21.73 7.05
C VAL A 434 -44.63 22.28 8.40
N ASN A 435 -43.95 23.42 8.38
CA ASN A 435 -43.53 24.15 9.57
C ASN A 435 -44.61 25.16 10.01
N LYS A 436 -45.16 25.00 11.23
CA LYS A 436 -46.16 25.92 11.79
C LYS A 436 -45.69 27.38 11.87
N GLU A 437 -44.38 27.61 12.03
CA GLU A 437 -43.79 28.95 12.14
C GLU A 437 -43.73 29.68 10.78
N TRP A 438 -43.96 28.98 9.66
CA TRP A 438 -43.96 29.54 8.28
C TRP A 438 -45.36 29.52 7.64
N PHE A 439 -46.41 29.35 8.47
CA PHE A 439 -47.78 29.23 8.00
C PHE A 439 -48.29 30.47 7.26
N THR A 440 -47.86 31.67 7.66
CA THR A 440 -48.23 32.92 6.98
C THR A 440 -47.77 32.91 5.53
N GLU A 441 -46.54 32.46 5.26
CA GLU A 441 -45.98 32.34 3.91
C GLU A 441 -46.66 31.23 3.10
N TYR A 442 -46.94 30.07 3.72
CA TYR A 442 -47.72 29.02 3.05
C TYR A 442 -49.11 29.53 2.63
N LYS A 443 -49.81 30.26 3.53
CA LYS A 443 -51.12 30.85 3.27
C LYS A 443 -51.08 31.87 2.12
N THR A 444 -50.02 32.67 2.02
CA THR A 444 -49.80 33.58 0.89
C THR A 444 -49.59 32.80 -0.42
N ALA A 445 -48.73 31.77 -0.40
CA ALA A 445 -48.41 30.94 -1.55
C ALA A 445 -49.60 30.09 -2.06
N LEU A 446 -50.56 29.79 -1.17
CA LEU A 446 -51.76 28.97 -1.41
C LEU A 446 -53.06 29.81 -1.43
N SER A 447 -52.96 31.09 -1.77
CA SER A 447 -54.10 32.02 -1.78
C SER A 447 -55.15 31.69 -2.86
N ALA A 448 -54.73 31.27 -4.05
CA ALA A 448 -55.62 30.81 -5.12
C ALA A 448 -56.35 29.50 -4.76
N GLU A 449 -57.52 29.25 -5.37
CA GLU A 449 -58.27 27.99 -5.20
C GLU A 449 -57.39 26.78 -5.54
N ILE A 450 -57.38 25.76 -4.67
CA ILE A 450 -56.57 24.56 -4.88
C ILE A 450 -57.32 23.66 -5.87
N THR A 451 -56.68 23.29 -6.97
CA THR A 451 -57.22 22.38 -7.98
C THR A 451 -56.56 20.99 -7.97
N ALA A 452 -55.36 20.88 -7.40
CA ALA A 452 -54.62 19.62 -7.21
C ALA A 452 -53.79 19.66 -5.92
N SER A 453 -53.66 18.53 -5.24
CA SER A 453 -52.88 18.40 -4.00
C SER A 453 -51.37 18.51 -4.24
N LYS A 454 -50.86 18.08 -5.40
CA LYS A 454 -49.44 18.19 -5.74
C LYS A 454 -48.94 19.64 -5.71
N ASP A 455 -49.72 20.57 -6.24
CA ASP A 455 -49.38 22.01 -6.24
C ASP A 455 -49.18 22.54 -4.82
N VAL A 456 -49.89 21.97 -3.84
CA VAL A 456 -49.80 22.36 -2.43
C VAL A 456 -48.45 21.95 -1.83
N GLN A 457 -48.00 20.72 -2.06
CA GLN A 457 -46.67 20.26 -1.60
C GLN A 457 -45.55 21.05 -2.29
N ASP A 458 -45.68 21.33 -3.59
CA ASP A 458 -44.66 22.09 -4.33
C ASP A 458 -44.55 23.54 -3.81
N LYS A 459 -45.67 24.17 -3.42
CA LYS A 459 -45.67 25.49 -2.76
C LYS A 459 -45.12 25.48 -1.33
N ILE A 460 -45.39 24.44 -0.55
CA ILE A 460 -44.76 24.23 0.78
C ILE A 460 -43.24 24.12 0.60
N ASN A 461 -42.78 23.30 -0.35
CA ASN A 461 -41.36 23.10 -0.64
C ASN A 461 -40.68 24.42 -1.05
N GLN A 462 -41.31 25.23 -1.91
CA GLN A 462 -40.80 26.54 -2.34
C GLN A 462 -40.61 27.52 -1.16
N VAL A 463 -41.56 27.57 -0.23
CA VAL A 463 -41.44 28.39 0.99
C VAL A 463 -40.33 27.85 1.90
N ASN A 464 -40.24 26.53 2.07
CA ASN A 464 -39.19 25.89 2.87
C ASN A 464 -37.79 26.18 2.30
N GLU A 465 -37.59 25.99 0.99
CA GLU A 465 -36.32 26.28 0.29
C GLU A 465 -35.89 27.74 0.51
N THR A 466 -36.85 28.70 0.46
CA THR A 466 -36.58 30.12 0.72
C THR A 466 -36.08 30.36 2.15
N LYS A 467 -36.71 29.72 3.15
CA LYS A 467 -36.33 29.85 4.57
C LYS A 467 -35.00 29.17 4.89
N ILE A 468 -34.75 28.00 4.30
CA ILE A 468 -33.48 27.27 4.43
C ILE A 468 -32.35 28.05 3.74
N GLY A 469 -32.60 28.62 2.56
CA GLY A 469 -31.65 29.48 1.85
C GLY A 469 -31.22 30.69 2.69
N ALA A 470 -32.16 31.39 3.33
CA ALA A 470 -31.85 32.49 4.24
C ALA A 470 -30.99 32.08 5.45
N ALA A 471 -31.19 30.87 5.99
CA ALA A 471 -30.37 30.33 7.07
C ALA A 471 -28.96 29.93 6.58
N TYR A 472 -28.85 29.33 5.40
CA TYR A 472 -27.57 29.04 4.75
C TYR A 472 -26.79 30.34 4.48
N ASP A 473 -27.44 31.37 3.95
CA ASP A 473 -26.87 32.69 3.69
C ASP A 473 -26.29 33.33 4.95
N LYS A 474 -27.00 33.19 6.08
CA LYS A 474 -26.52 33.64 7.40
C LYS A 474 -25.26 32.87 7.80
N ALA A 475 -25.29 31.54 7.71
CA ALA A 475 -24.14 30.67 8.01
C ALA A 475 -22.92 30.96 7.12
N PHE A 476 -23.13 31.23 5.83
CA PHE A 476 -22.09 31.62 4.89
C PHE A 476 -21.47 32.98 5.25
N LYS A 477 -22.30 33.96 5.64
CA LYS A 477 -21.86 35.33 6.00
C LYS A 477 -21.22 35.43 7.38
N SER A 478 -21.57 34.56 8.32
CA SER A 478 -21.00 34.55 9.69
C SER A 478 -19.86 33.56 9.88
N LEU A 479 -19.83 32.47 9.10
CA LEU A 479 -18.99 31.28 9.28
C LEU A 479 -19.11 30.64 10.68
N ALA A 480 -20.15 31.00 11.44
CA ALA A 480 -20.32 30.56 12.81
C ALA A 480 -20.91 29.15 12.86
N THR A 481 -20.28 28.24 13.61
CA THR A 481 -20.73 26.85 13.79
C THR A 481 -22.20 26.75 14.23
N ALA A 482 -22.68 27.70 15.06
CA ALA A 482 -24.08 27.74 15.49
C ALA A 482 -25.05 28.03 14.33
N ASP A 483 -24.71 28.95 13.41
CA ASP A 483 -25.55 29.25 12.25
C ASP A 483 -25.50 28.12 11.22
N ILE A 484 -24.34 27.49 11.03
CA ILE A 484 -24.17 26.31 10.16
C ILE A 484 -25.06 25.15 10.66
N GLN A 485 -25.09 24.90 11.97
CA GLN A 485 -25.95 23.86 12.53
C GLN A 485 -27.44 24.23 12.46
N ALA A 486 -27.82 25.49 12.71
CA ALA A 486 -29.20 25.93 12.53
C ALA A 486 -29.69 25.77 11.08
N ALA A 487 -28.85 26.10 10.10
CA ALA A 487 -29.15 25.86 8.67
C ALA A 487 -29.28 24.35 8.36
N ARG A 488 -28.42 23.51 8.95
CA ARG A 488 -28.47 22.05 8.80
C ARG A 488 -29.70 21.43 9.43
N GLU A 489 -30.12 21.88 10.61
CA GLU A 489 -31.35 21.42 11.28
C GLU A 489 -32.57 21.74 10.42
N LEU A 490 -32.69 22.98 9.92
CA LEU A 490 -33.76 23.37 9.01
C LEU A 490 -33.75 22.56 7.71
N LEU A 491 -32.60 22.37 7.08
CA LEU A 491 -32.46 21.57 5.86
C LEU A 491 -32.83 20.10 6.10
N THR A 492 -32.38 19.50 7.20
CA THR A 492 -32.69 18.10 7.55
C THR A 492 -34.19 17.92 7.78
N THR A 493 -34.82 18.80 8.55
CA THR A 493 -36.25 18.69 8.91
C THR A 493 -37.21 19.09 7.79
N TYR A 494 -36.91 20.15 7.04
CA TYR A 494 -37.86 20.79 6.11
C TYR A 494 -37.39 20.87 4.65
N GLY A 495 -36.17 20.42 4.34
CA GLY A 495 -35.68 20.37 2.97
C GLY A 495 -36.30 19.21 2.19
N ALA A 496 -36.74 19.49 0.96
CA ALA A 496 -37.39 18.52 0.07
C ALA A 496 -36.56 17.25 -0.14
N THR A 497 -37.22 16.10 -0.17
CA THR A 497 -36.60 14.82 -0.53
C THR A 497 -36.66 14.66 -2.04
N ALA A 498 -35.52 14.38 -2.68
CA ALA A 498 -35.47 14.15 -4.13
C ALA A 498 -36.21 12.87 -4.54
N GLY A 499 -36.84 12.89 -5.70
CA GLY A 499 -37.34 11.70 -6.38
C GLY A 499 -36.19 10.73 -6.73
N LYS A 500 -36.54 9.48 -7.06
CA LYS A 500 -35.59 8.40 -7.34
C LYS A 500 -34.57 8.74 -8.45
N ASP A 501 -35.03 9.50 -9.43
CA ASP A 501 -34.28 9.87 -10.64
C ASP A 501 -34.01 11.39 -10.71
N GLU A 502 -34.12 12.10 -9.58
CA GLU A 502 -33.88 13.55 -9.47
C GLU A 502 -32.55 13.87 -8.77
N PHE A 503 -31.92 14.98 -9.16
CA PHE A 503 -30.73 15.49 -8.48
C PHE A 503 -30.99 15.75 -6.99
N ASN A 504 -30.16 15.18 -6.12
CA ASN A 504 -30.31 15.28 -4.67
C ASN A 504 -29.84 16.65 -4.12
N LYS A 505 -30.66 17.69 -4.35
CA LYS A 505 -30.47 19.06 -3.85
C LYS A 505 -30.19 19.09 -2.34
N LYS A 506 -30.93 18.30 -1.55
CA LYS A 506 -30.78 18.21 -0.08
C LYS A 506 -29.44 17.61 0.34
N GLY A 507 -28.93 16.64 -0.41
CA GLY A 507 -27.58 16.11 -0.25
C GLY A 507 -26.52 17.16 -0.57
N TYR A 508 -26.65 17.84 -1.71
CA TYR A 508 -25.72 18.91 -2.13
C TYR A 508 -25.67 20.08 -1.14
N ALA A 509 -26.82 20.54 -0.64
CA ALA A 509 -26.87 21.60 0.36
C ALA A 509 -26.24 21.17 1.71
N ASN A 510 -26.34 19.88 2.10
CA ASN A 510 -25.66 19.37 3.30
C ASN A 510 -24.14 19.30 3.13
N ASP A 511 -23.67 18.85 1.97
CA ASP A 511 -22.25 18.84 1.61
C ASP A 511 -21.67 20.27 1.58
N SER A 512 -22.44 21.25 1.09
CA SER A 512 -22.08 22.68 1.11
C SER A 512 -21.97 23.21 2.55
N LEU A 513 -22.83 22.76 3.47
CA LEU A 513 -22.71 23.05 4.90
C LEU A 513 -21.52 22.34 5.56
N ASP A 514 -21.09 21.17 5.06
CA ASP A 514 -19.85 20.51 5.51
C ASP A 514 -18.60 21.30 5.10
N VAL A 515 -18.61 21.92 3.90
CA VAL A 515 -17.55 22.84 3.47
C VAL A 515 -17.47 24.05 4.40
N LEU A 516 -18.61 24.68 4.72
CA LEU A 516 -18.64 25.76 5.70
C LEU A 516 -18.17 25.32 7.09
N ALA A 517 -18.52 24.11 7.53
CA ALA A 517 -18.03 23.56 8.79
C ALA A 517 -16.52 23.29 8.80
N ALA A 518 -15.94 22.87 7.67
CA ALA A 518 -14.49 22.71 7.52
C ALA A 518 -13.77 24.06 7.52
N LEU A 519 -14.29 25.06 6.80
CA LEU A 519 -13.76 26.44 6.81
C LEU A 519 -13.87 27.09 8.20
N ALA A 520 -14.95 26.84 8.95
CA ALA A 520 -15.08 27.27 10.35
C ALA A 520 -14.02 26.64 11.28
N LYS A 521 -13.57 25.40 11.01
CA LYS A 521 -12.43 24.80 11.74
C LYS A 521 -11.10 25.49 11.40
N VAL A 522 -10.90 25.88 10.14
CA VAL A 522 -9.72 26.64 9.69
C VAL A 522 -9.67 28.00 10.39
N ASP A 523 -10.80 28.71 10.48
CA ASP A 523 -10.90 29.99 11.21
C ASP A 523 -10.70 29.84 12.73
N ALA A 524 -11.28 28.80 13.33
CA ALA A 524 -11.15 28.53 14.76
C ALA A 524 -9.79 27.94 15.19
N ALA A 525 -8.85 27.71 14.26
CA ALA A 525 -7.59 27.01 14.54
C ALA A 525 -6.62 27.86 15.39
N THR A 526 -6.56 27.58 16.69
CA THR A 526 -5.69 28.32 17.62
C THR A 526 -4.23 27.86 17.63
N THR A 527 -3.89 26.71 17.05
CA THR A 527 -2.52 26.16 16.97
C THR A 527 -2.13 25.76 15.54
N ASN A 528 -0.83 25.67 15.26
CA ASN A 528 -0.32 25.21 13.95
C ASN A 528 -0.81 23.79 13.61
N ASN A 529 -0.85 22.88 14.61
CA ASN A 529 -1.34 21.51 14.41
C ASN A 529 -2.83 21.49 14.08
N THR A 530 -3.66 22.24 14.82
CA THR A 530 -5.10 22.34 14.54
C THR A 530 -5.37 22.97 13.17
N LEU A 531 -4.57 23.95 12.75
CA LEU A 531 -4.69 24.54 11.40
C LEU A 531 -4.32 23.51 10.32
N LYS A 532 -3.18 22.83 10.47
CA LYS A 532 -2.75 21.79 9.53
C LYS A 532 -3.81 20.68 9.39
N THR A 533 -4.38 20.21 10.49
CA THR A 533 -5.48 19.23 10.46
C THR A 533 -6.71 19.79 9.75
N ALA A 534 -7.14 21.02 10.05
CA ALA A 534 -8.31 21.62 9.41
C ALA A 534 -8.12 21.83 7.89
N LEU A 535 -6.92 22.21 7.44
CA LEU A 535 -6.59 22.34 6.02
C LEU A 535 -6.58 20.97 5.30
N VAL A 536 -6.00 19.93 5.91
CA VAL A 536 -6.05 18.56 5.36
C VAL A 536 -7.50 18.03 5.29
N GLU A 537 -8.33 18.32 6.30
CA GLU A 537 -9.76 17.96 6.28
C GLU A 537 -10.54 18.72 5.17
N LEU A 538 -10.14 19.95 4.85
CA LEU A 538 -10.76 20.76 3.79
C LEU A 538 -10.43 20.22 2.38
N ASP A 539 -9.16 19.94 2.11
CA ASP A 539 -8.63 19.35 0.86
C ASP A 539 -9.23 17.96 0.59
N ALA A 540 -9.29 17.10 1.61
CA ALA A 540 -9.89 15.78 1.51
C ALA A 540 -11.41 15.84 1.27
N LEU A 541 -12.10 16.82 1.84
CA LEU A 541 -13.53 17.06 1.58
C LEU A 541 -13.74 17.57 0.15
N GLU A 542 -12.94 18.54 -0.31
CA GLU A 542 -13.00 19.07 -1.67
C GLU A 542 -12.80 17.99 -2.72
N THR A 543 -11.73 17.21 -2.62
CA THR A 543 -11.46 16.05 -3.50
C THR A 543 -12.66 15.11 -3.58
N LYS A 544 -13.28 14.80 -2.44
CA LYS A 544 -14.47 13.93 -2.36
C LYS A 544 -15.69 14.55 -3.03
N LEU A 545 -15.89 15.86 -2.92
CA LEU A 545 -17.05 16.56 -3.50
C LEU A 545 -16.90 16.74 -5.02
N VAL A 546 -15.69 17.03 -5.51
CA VAL A 546 -15.40 17.06 -6.95
C VAL A 546 -15.71 15.71 -7.58
N GLU A 547 -15.20 14.61 -7.02
CA GLU A 547 -15.46 13.25 -7.50
C GLU A 547 -16.95 12.87 -7.42
N LYS A 548 -17.66 13.28 -6.36
CA LYS A 548 -19.10 13.00 -6.16
C LYS A 548 -19.99 13.69 -7.20
N TYR A 549 -19.62 14.87 -7.68
CA TYR A 549 -20.46 15.71 -8.53
C TYR A 549 -19.94 15.91 -9.97
N LYS A 550 -18.84 15.26 -10.37
CA LYS A 550 -18.20 15.44 -11.69
C LYS A 550 -19.10 15.19 -12.92
N ASN A 551 -20.13 14.35 -12.79
CA ASN A 551 -21.04 14.00 -13.89
C ASN A 551 -22.37 14.78 -13.82
N GLU A 552 -22.53 15.68 -12.84
CA GLU A 552 -23.84 16.13 -12.40
C GLU A 552 -24.16 17.51 -12.96
N SER A 553 -24.86 17.55 -14.10
CA SER A 553 -25.10 18.78 -14.90
C SER A 553 -25.82 19.92 -14.14
N ALA A 554 -26.46 19.64 -13.01
CA ALA A 554 -27.13 20.62 -12.17
C ALA A 554 -26.16 21.48 -11.33
N VAL A 555 -24.91 21.06 -11.12
CA VAL A 555 -23.95 21.75 -10.23
C VAL A 555 -22.51 21.65 -10.75
N THR A 556 -21.71 22.69 -10.52
CA THR A 556 -20.28 22.69 -10.85
C THR A 556 -19.46 22.77 -9.57
N VAL A 557 -18.82 21.66 -9.18
CA VAL A 557 -17.83 21.64 -8.09
C VAL A 557 -16.44 21.63 -8.72
N LYS A 558 -15.61 22.61 -8.34
CA LYS A 558 -14.21 22.70 -8.75
C LYS A 558 -13.30 22.35 -7.58
N ASP A 559 -12.08 21.97 -7.93
CA ASP A 559 -10.93 21.91 -7.04
C ASP A 559 -10.30 23.31 -6.97
N GLU A 560 -10.40 23.96 -5.82
CA GLU A 560 -9.99 25.35 -5.57
C GLU A 560 -8.94 25.49 -4.46
N PHE A 561 -8.51 24.39 -3.83
CA PHE A 561 -7.52 24.38 -2.74
C PHE A 561 -6.71 23.07 -2.70
N ASP A 562 -5.39 23.16 -2.90
CA ASP A 562 -4.46 22.03 -2.77
C ASP A 562 -3.60 22.17 -1.51
N VAL A 563 -3.70 21.20 -0.59
CA VAL A 563 -2.91 21.18 0.65
C VAL A 563 -1.39 21.10 0.40
N LYS A 564 -0.93 20.72 -0.79
CA LYS A 564 0.50 20.72 -1.17
C LYS A 564 1.11 22.13 -1.22
N GLU A 565 0.30 23.17 -1.33
CA GLU A 565 0.79 24.56 -1.22
C GLU A 565 1.07 24.99 0.24
N VAL A 566 0.60 24.21 1.23
CA VAL A 566 0.75 24.48 2.65
C VAL A 566 2.14 24.07 3.16
N LYS A 567 3.05 25.04 3.24
CA LYS A 567 4.36 24.86 3.89
C LYS A 567 4.29 24.86 5.42
N GLU A 568 4.87 23.85 6.07
CA GLU A 568 4.77 23.66 7.52
C GLU A 568 5.41 24.80 8.32
N GLU A 569 6.53 25.32 7.82
CA GLU A 569 7.28 26.43 8.41
C GLU A 569 6.49 27.76 8.46
N PHE A 570 5.44 27.91 7.63
CA PHE A 570 4.62 29.13 7.55
C PHE A 570 3.23 28.97 8.22
N LEU A 571 2.94 27.83 8.87
CA LEU A 571 1.65 27.59 9.56
C LEU A 571 1.30 28.66 10.60
N ALA A 572 2.31 29.26 11.25
CA ALA A 572 2.08 30.34 12.21
C ALA A 572 1.57 31.62 11.52
N ASP A 573 2.05 31.91 10.31
CA ASP A 573 1.72 33.07 9.50
C ASP A 573 0.39 32.90 8.78
N TYR A 574 0.11 31.73 8.20
CA TYR A 574 -1.22 31.43 7.64
C TYR A 574 -2.32 31.61 8.69
N ARG A 575 -2.10 31.12 9.92
CA ARG A 575 -3.03 31.30 11.05
C ARG A 575 -3.22 32.78 11.40
N ALA A 576 -2.17 33.58 11.35
CA ALA A 576 -2.28 35.02 11.60
C ALA A 576 -3.08 35.72 10.50
N ALA A 577 -2.83 35.40 9.23
CA ALA A 577 -3.55 35.96 8.08
C ALA A 577 -5.05 35.57 8.08
N VAL A 578 -5.38 34.28 8.28
CA VAL A 578 -6.78 33.81 8.41
C VAL A 578 -7.52 34.51 9.55
N LYS A 579 -6.86 34.72 10.69
CA LYS A 579 -7.45 35.41 11.84
C LYS A 579 -7.76 36.88 11.58
N VAL A 580 -6.94 37.56 10.76
CA VAL A 580 -7.13 38.97 10.38
C VAL A 580 -8.12 39.12 9.21
N ALA A 581 -8.23 38.11 8.35
CA ALA A 581 -9.16 38.11 7.23
C ALA A 581 -10.63 38.23 7.71
N VAL A 582 -11.38 39.12 7.05
CA VAL A 582 -12.84 39.23 7.21
C VAL A 582 -13.53 37.98 6.67
N VAL A 583 -14.73 37.64 7.18
CA VAL A 583 -15.41 36.38 6.85
C VAL A 583 -15.61 36.18 5.34
N GLY A 584 -15.98 37.24 4.60
CA GLY A 584 -16.12 37.21 3.14
C GLY A 584 -14.81 37.08 2.34
N SER A 585 -13.68 36.83 3.01
CA SER A 585 -12.37 36.52 2.42
C SER A 585 -11.74 35.28 3.08
N LYS A 586 -12.57 34.40 3.66
CA LYS A 586 -12.20 33.09 4.22
C LYS A 586 -13.37 32.09 4.27
N ASN A 587 -14.51 32.42 3.68
CA ASN A 587 -15.71 31.58 3.66
C ASN A 587 -15.86 30.80 2.34
N GLN A 588 -14.89 30.89 1.43
CA GLN A 588 -14.72 30.02 0.26
C GLN A 588 -13.32 29.39 0.26
N ARG A 589 -13.16 28.23 -0.42
CA ARG A 589 -11.91 27.46 -0.39
C ARG A 589 -10.76 28.16 -1.13
N LYS A 590 -11.06 28.73 -2.31
CA LYS A 590 -10.16 29.64 -3.04
C LYS A 590 -9.66 30.83 -2.20
N ASP A 591 -10.41 31.28 -1.19
CA ASP A 591 -10.00 32.42 -0.36
C ASP A 591 -8.86 31.97 0.59
N ILE A 592 -8.99 30.77 1.16
CA ILE A 592 -7.95 30.13 1.96
C ILE A 592 -6.71 29.83 1.10
N ALA A 593 -6.90 29.33 -0.13
CA ALA A 593 -5.82 29.16 -1.11
C ALA A 593 -5.10 30.48 -1.42
N THR A 594 -5.87 31.56 -1.59
CA THR A 594 -5.34 32.92 -1.83
C THR A 594 -4.51 33.39 -0.63
N ILE A 595 -5.01 33.25 0.60
CA ILE A 595 -4.26 33.61 1.83
C ILE A 595 -2.93 32.85 1.91
N ILE A 596 -2.94 31.55 1.63
CA ILE A 596 -1.73 30.70 1.67
C ILE A 596 -0.75 31.09 0.56
N THR A 597 -1.23 31.34 -0.65
CA THR A 597 -0.41 31.83 -1.78
C THR A 597 0.23 33.18 -1.46
N THR A 598 -0.53 34.14 -0.93
CA THR A 598 -0.01 35.46 -0.52
C THR A 598 1.10 35.33 0.52
N VAL A 599 0.86 34.59 1.61
CA VAL A 599 1.88 34.39 2.67
C VAL A 599 3.12 33.66 2.12
N ASN A 600 2.93 32.66 1.27
CA ASN A 600 4.03 31.97 0.57
C ASN A 600 4.91 32.95 -0.23
N SER A 601 4.27 33.83 -1.02
CA SER A 601 4.94 34.83 -1.85
C SER A 601 5.66 35.89 -1.01
N GLU A 602 5.02 36.43 0.03
CA GLU A 602 5.60 37.41 0.95
C GLU A 602 6.83 36.86 1.68
N LYS A 603 6.76 35.61 2.16
CA LYS A 603 7.88 34.95 2.84
C LYS A 603 9.04 34.68 1.89
N LEU A 604 8.77 34.27 0.66
CA LEU A 604 9.81 34.10 -0.36
C LEU A 604 10.48 35.43 -0.72
N ALA A 605 9.69 36.50 -0.89
CA ALA A 605 10.22 37.84 -1.14
C ALA A 605 11.09 38.33 0.04
N GLY A 606 10.64 38.15 1.27
CA GLY A 606 11.43 38.49 2.47
C GLY A 606 12.76 37.74 2.57
N GLN A 607 12.78 36.44 2.21
CA GLN A 607 14.02 35.65 2.14
C GLN A 607 14.98 36.15 1.06
N LYS A 608 14.48 36.50 -0.14
CA LYS A 608 15.31 37.11 -1.20
C LYS A 608 15.94 38.43 -0.76
N THR A 609 15.17 39.30 -0.09
CA THR A 609 15.71 40.57 0.44
C THR A 609 16.78 40.32 1.51
N ALA A 610 16.51 39.41 2.46
CA ALA A 610 17.43 39.12 3.56
C ALA A 610 18.79 38.56 3.10
N THR A 611 18.82 37.69 2.08
CA THR A 611 20.09 37.15 1.55
C THR A 611 20.89 38.21 0.80
N VAL A 612 20.24 39.08 0.03
CA VAL A 612 20.88 40.24 -0.62
C VAL A 612 21.46 41.22 0.42
N ASP A 613 20.71 41.54 1.47
CA ASP A 613 21.17 42.43 2.53
C ASP A 613 22.33 41.82 3.36
N ALA A 614 22.36 40.50 3.53
CA ALA A 614 23.49 39.82 4.16
C ALA A 614 24.78 39.91 3.32
N VAL A 615 24.69 39.90 1.98
CA VAL A 615 25.84 40.15 1.09
C VAL A 615 26.29 41.63 1.17
N LYS A 616 25.36 42.59 1.24
CA LYS A 616 25.71 44.02 1.48
C LYS A 616 26.45 44.24 2.80
N ALA A 617 26.20 43.40 3.80
CA ALA A 617 26.83 43.48 5.12
C ALA A 617 28.24 42.84 5.18
N ILE A 618 28.76 42.31 4.07
CA ILE A 618 30.13 41.78 3.99
C ILE A 618 31.14 42.92 4.19
N THR A 619 32.13 42.67 5.04
CA THR A 619 33.23 43.61 5.33
C THR A 619 34.58 42.91 5.24
N GLU A 620 35.67 43.67 5.36
CA GLU A 620 37.03 43.11 5.51
C GLU A 620 37.17 42.11 6.67
N LYS A 621 36.27 42.13 7.66
CA LYS A 621 36.27 41.20 8.80
C LYS A 621 35.51 39.89 8.54
N THR A 622 34.62 39.84 7.56
CA THR A 622 33.87 38.62 7.21
C THR A 622 34.83 37.55 6.69
N THR A 623 34.70 36.30 7.14
CA THR A 623 35.62 35.23 6.71
C THR A 623 35.32 34.80 5.26
N GLU A 624 36.33 34.26 4.58
CA GLU A 624 36.20 33.80 3.20
C GLU A 624 35.14 32.70 3.03
N ALA A 625 35.03 31.79 4.01
CA ALA A 625 33.98 30.77 4.05
C ALA A 625 32.57 31.36 4.24
N GLU A 626 32.41 32.41 5.05
CA GLU A 626 31.14 33.12 5.20
C GLU A 626 30.75 33.85 3.91
N VAL A 627 31.70 34.47 3.20
CA VAL A 627 31.44 35.12 1.90
C VAL A 627 30.93 34.11 0.88
N VAL A 628 31.60 32.95 0.75
CA VAL A 628 31.14 31.86 -0.13
C VAL A 628 29.72 31.42 0.22
N LYS A 629 29.45 31.19 1.50
CA LYS A 629 28.13 30.78 1.97
C LYS A 629 27.05 31.82 1.65
N LEU A 630 27.29 33.10 1.94
CA LEU A 630 26.31 34.17 1.69
C LEU A 630 25.99 34.31 0.20
N LEU A 631 26.98 34.14 -0.69
CA LEU A 631 26.75 34.11 -2.13
C LEU A 631 25.96 32.87 -2.56
N GLN A 632 26.25 31.69 -1.99
CA GLN A 632 25.47 30.47 -2.22
C GLN A 632 24.02 30.60 -1.72
N ASP A 633 23.80 31.26 -0.58
CA ASP A 633 22.47 31.53 -0.01
C ASP A 633 21.65 32.46 -0.93
N VAL A 634 22.26 33.53 -1.51
CA VAL A 634 21.61 34.37 -2.53
C VAL A 634 21.27 33.57 -3.79
N GLN A 635 22.21 32.79 -4.31
CA GLN A 635 21.98 31.94 -5.50
C GLN A 635 20.86 30.92 -5.26
N THR A 636 20.76 30.39 -4.04
CA THR A 636 19.72 29.42 -3.65
C THR A 636 18.35 30.10 -3.52
N ALA A 637 18.27 31.24 -2.81
CA ALA A 637 17.03 31.98 -2.62
C ALA A 637 16.48 32.58 -3.93
N HIS A 638 17.34 32.90 -4.90
CA HIS A 638 16.91 33.51 -6.16
C HIS A 638 16.35 32.52 -7.19
N ARG A 639 16.64 31.20 -7.06
CA ARG A 639 16.07 30.14 -7.92
C ARG A 639 14.55 30.08 -7.83
N THR A 640 13.86 30.80 -8.71
CA THR A 640 12.42 30.64 -8.97
C THR A 640 12.15 29.56 -10.00
N ALA A 641 11.07 28.81 -9.83
CA ALA A 641 10.77 27.60 -10.59
C ALA A 641 10.67 27.76 -12.13
N ASN A 642 10.43 28.97 -12.63
CA ASN A 642 10.08 29.23 -14.04
C ASN A 642 10.95 30.29 -14.75
N GLN A 643 12.11 30.67 -14.23
CA GLN A 643 13.07 31.52 -14.95
C GLN A 643 14.52 31.06 -14.71
N GLU A 644 15.09 30.36 -15.69
CA GLU A 644 16.50 30.58 -16.02
C GLU A 644 16.64 32.03 -16.53
N PRO A 645 17.75 32.71 -16.19
CA PRO A 645 19.03 32.42 -16.85
C PRO A 645 20.03 31.69 -15.96
N ALA A 646 21.13 31.24 -16.58
CA ALA A 646 22.23 30.54 -15.94
C ALA A 646 22.79 31.32 -14.72
N LEU A 647 22.52 30.78 -13.53
CA LEU A 647 23.10 31.27 -12.29
C LEU A 647 24.59 30.88 -12.21
N ASN A 648 25.45 31.86 -11.96
CA ASN A 648 26.88 31.65 -11.84
C ASN A 648 27.20 30.84 -10.58
N LYS A 649 27.87 29.70 -10.75
CA LYS A 649 28.32 28.88 -9.63
C LYS A 649 29.38 29.63 -8.83
N VAL A 650 29.17 29.74 -7.51
CA VAL A 650 30.18 30.23 -6.56
C VAL A 650 31.32 29.22 -6.49
N ASN A 651 32.53 29.64 -6.86
CA ASN A 651 33.76 28.86 -6.79
C ASN A 651 34.48 29.18 -5.46
N GLU A 652 34.58 28.18 -4.59
CA GLU A 652 35.13 28.35 -3.24
C GLU A 652 36.61 28.78 -3.25
N ALA A 653 37.36 28.44 -4.31
CA ALA A 653 38.73 28.89 -4.50
C ALA A 653 38.85 30.42 -4.69
N TYR A 654 37.78 31.10 -5.10
CA TYR A 654 37.74 32.53 -5.39
C TYR A 654 37.15 33.37 -4.25
N ALA A 655 36.93 32.77 -3.08
CA ALA A 655 36.37 33.43 -1.90
C ALA A 655 37.00 34.79 -1.57
N LYS A 656 38.34 34.86 -1.62
CA LYS A 656 39.11 36.11 -1.41
C LYS A 656 38.86 37.16 -2.49
N ALA A 657 38.75 36.75 -3.75
CA ALA A 657 38.48 37.64 -4.87
C ALA A 657 37.05 38.18 -4.79
N TYR A 658 36.04 37.34 -4.52
CA TYR A 658 34.67 37.80 -4.29
C TYR A 658 34.60 38.81 -3.15
N LYS A 659 35.21 38.51 -2.01
CA LYS A 659 35.23 39.42 -0.85
C LYS A 659 35.79 40.78 -1.23
N THR A 660 36.94 40.80 -1.91
CA THR A 660 37.61 42.02 -2.38
C THR A 660 36.71 42.82 -3.32
N GLU A 661 36.10 42.17 -4.32
CA GLU A 661 35.20 42.81 -5.28
C GLU A 661 33.92 43.34 -4.61
N ILE A 662 33.30 42.59 -3.70
CA ILE A 662 32.11 43.01 -2.94
C ILE A 662 32.41 44.25 -2.11
N THR A 663 33.55 44.29 -1.42
CA THR A 663 33.97 45.48 -0.65
C THR A 663 34.34 46.68 -1.55
N THR A 664 34.77 46.43 -2.79
CA THR A 664 35.14 47.48 -3.76
C THR A 664 33.92 48.08 -4.46
N VAL A 665 32.98 47.24 -4.90
CA VAL A 665 31.73 47.61 -5.58
C VAL A 665 30.72 48.26 -4.61
N GLY A 666 30.75 47.84 -3.35
CA GLY A 666 30.02 48.47 -2.25
C GLY A 666 28.52 48.15 -2.18
N ALA A 667 27.97 48.30 -0.97
CA ALA A 667 26.59 47.97 -0.64
C ALA A 667 25.52 48.77 -1.42
N THR A 668 25.88 49.94 -1.95
CA THR A 668 24.99 50.79 -2.76
C THR A 668 24.70 50.24 -4.15
N THR A 669 25.56 49.34 -4.65
CA THR A 669 25.47 48.80 -6.01
C THR A 669 24.88 47.40 -6.02
N LEU A 670 25.15 46.59 -4.98
CA LEU A 670 24.66 45.21 -4.83
C LEU A 670 23.23 45.18 -4.25
N THR A 671 22.29 45.84 -4.92
CA THR A 671 20.91 46.01 -4.44
C THR A 671 19.96 44.88 -4.82
N THR A 672 20.34 44.02 -5.76
CA THR A 672 19.54 42.88 -6.25
C THR A 672 20.36 41.59 -6.33
N ALA A 673 19.67 40.44 -6.33
CA ALA A 673 20.31 39.14 -6.54
C ALA A 673 20.97 39.02 -7.94
N ASP A 674 20.41 39.69 -8.97
CA ASP A 674 20.99 39.71 -10.32
C ASP A 674 22.33 40.48 -10.37
N ALA A 675 22.44 41.59 -9.62
CA ALA A 675 23.70 42.33 -9.49
C ALA A 675 24.78 41.46 -8.83
N ILE A 676 24.40 40.68 -7.80
CA ILE A 676 25.29 39.73 -7.12
C ILE A 676 25.67 38.56 -8.06
N ASN A 677 24.73 38.04 -8.85
CA ASN A 677 24.99 37.00 -9.85
C ASN A 677 25.98 37.47 -10.94
N THR A 678 25.85 38.72 -11.40
CA THR A 678 26.79 39.36 -12.33
C THR A 678 28.18 39.50 -11.70
N LEU A 679 28.28 39.90 -10.43
CA LEU A 679 29.56 39.98 -9.71
C LEU A 679 30.25 38.62 -9.62
N ILE A 680 29.51 37.55 -9.30
CA ILE A 680 30.06 36.18 -9.23
C ILE A 680 30.60 35.76 -10.61
N GLY A 681 29.85 36.04 -11.69
CA GLY A 681 30.29 35.76 -13.06
C GLY A 681 31.55 36.51 -13.47
N LYS A 682 31.62 37.82 -13.15
CA LYS A 682 32.81 38.66 -13.38
C LYS A 682 34.04 38.06 -12.69
N VAL A 683 33.96 37.82 -11.38
CA VAL A 683 35.09 37.33 -10.58
C VAL A 683 35.52 35.93 -11.03
N ASN A 684 34.57 35.05 -11.40
CA ASN A 684 34.90 33.76 -11.99
C ASN A 684 35.75 33.93 -13.26
N GLY A 685 35.27 34.69 -14.24
CA GLY A 685 35.98 34.90 -15.51
C GLY A 685 37.38 35.50 -15.32
N GLU A 686 37.54 36.47 -14.43
CA GLU A 686 38.83 37.09 -14.12
C GLU A 686 39.81 36.10 -13.46
N GLN A 687 39.35 35.29 -12.50
CA GLN A 687 40.21 34.33 -11.81
C GLN A 687 40.53 33.09 -12.66
N ASP A 688 39.56 32.60 -13.45
CA ASP A 688 39.77 31.52 -14.42
C ASP A 688 40.81 31.92 -15.47
N ALA A 689 40.70 33.13 -16.05
CA ALA A 689 41.67 33.64 -17.01
C ALA A 689 43.09 33.78 -16.42
N ALA A 690 43.20 34.27 -15.18
CA ALA A 690 44.49 34.36 -14.48
C ALA A 690 45.10 32.98 -14.21
N ALA A 691 44.30 32.00 -13.78
CA ALA A 691 44.76 30.64 -13.52
C ALA A 691 45.22 29.92 -14.81
N GLN A 692 44.52 30.14 -15.93
CA GLN A 692 44.90 29.60 -17.24
C GLN A 692 46.24 30.15 -17.73
N LEU A 693 46.43 31.48 -17.64
CA LEU A 693 47.71 32.11 -18.00
C LEU A 693 48.86 31.64 -17.10
N LEU A 694 48.60 31.48 -15.80
CA LEU A 694 49.57 30.93 -14.86
C LEU A 694 49.98 29.51 -15.24
N ALA A 695 49.04 28.63 -15.59
CA ALA A 695 49.34 27.25 -16.02
C ALA A 695 50.25 27.19 -17.25
N VAL A 696 50.06 28.06 -18.25
CA VAL A 696 50.95 28.16 -19.42
C VAL A 696 52.34 28.69 -19.02
N ASN A 697 52.39 29.63 -18.07
CA ASN A 697 53.63 30.20 -17.57
C ASN A 697 54.42 29.24 -16.66
N GLU A 698 53.77 28.36 -15.90
CA GLU A 698 54.43 27.41 -15.02
C GLU A 698 54.77 26.06 -15.67
N ALA A 699 54.16 25.72 -16.81
CA ALA A 699 54.44 24.48 -17.55
C ALA A 699 55.93 24.36 -17.95
N LYS A 700 56.53 23.20 -17.63
CA LYS A 700 57.95 22.87 -17.86
C LYS A 700 58.15 21.67 -18.79
N THR A 701 57.12 20.86 -18.96
CA THR A 701 57.11 19.68 -19.84
C THR A 701 56.16 19.87 -21.01
N VAL A 702 56.37 19.11 -22.09
CA VAL A 702 55.48 19.10 -23.26
C VAL A 702 54.05 18.72 -22.86
N ALA A 703 53.86 17.80 -21.92
CA ALA A 703 52.53 17.36 -21.46
C ALA A 703 51.77 18.44 -20.67
N GLU A 704 52.45 19.12 -19.73
CA GLU A 704 51.87 20.27 -19.01
C GLU A 704 51.54 21.40 -19.99
N MET A 705 52.47 21.73 -20.89
CA MET A 705 52.28 22.80 -21.88
C MET A 705 51.13 22.48 -22.83
N THR A 706 51.04 21.24 -23.35
CA THR A 706 49.91 20.79 -24.18
C THR A 706 48.58 20.95 -23.45
N SER A 707 48.53 20.60 -22.17
CA SER A 707 47.31 20.70 -21.35
C SER A 707 46.91 22.15 -21.13
N ALA A 708 47.85 23.01 -20.71
CA ALA A 708 47.61 24.43 -20.48
C ALA A 708 47.21 25.17 -21.77
N LEU A 709 47.92 24.93 -22.87
CA LEU A 709 47.61 25.50 -24.18
C LEU A 709 46.24 25.04 -24.69
N THR A 710 45.83 23.79 -24.44
CA THR A 710 44.51 23.29 -24.83
C THR A 710 43.41 24.02 -24.05
N VAL A 711 43.54 24.16 -22.73
CA VAL A 711 42.53 24.85 -21.90
C VAL A 711 42.41 26.32 -22.29
N ILE A 712 43.53 27.06 -22.36
CA ILE A 712 43.49 28.50 -22.66
C ILE A 712 42.99 28.77 -24.08
N SER A 713 43.34 27.91 -25.07
CA SER A 713 42.86 28.07 -26.46
C SER A 713 41.36 27.81 -26.57
N LEU A 714 40.85 26.78 -25.88
CA LEU A 714 39.42 26.45 -25.87
C LEU A 714 38.59 27.55 -25.18
N THR A 715 39.04 28.08 -24.04
CA THR A 715 38.29 29.10 -23.30
C THR A 715 38.28 30.45 -24.00
N ASN A 716 39.41 30.87 -24.57
CA ASN A 716 39.56 32.22 -25.15
C ASN A 716 39.34 32.24 -26.68
N GLY A 717 39.11 31.09 -27.32
CA GLY A 717 38.90 30.97 -28.76
C GLY A 717 40.12 31.34 -29.61
N THR A 718 41.30 31.37 -29.01
CA THR A 718 42.47 32.11 -29.54
C THR A 718 43.15 31.46 -30.74
N SER A 719 43.35 30.13 -30.75
CA SER A 719 43.94 29.41 -31.90
C SER A 719 43.10 28.22 -32.35
N ALA A 720 42.18 28.46 -33.29
CA ALA A 720 41.38 27.42 -33.92
C ALA A 720 42.24 26.39 -34.68
N ALA A 721 43.36 26.83 -35.28
CA ALA A 721 44.30 25.95 -35.96
C ALA A 721 44.90 24.92 -34.99
N TYR A 722 45.36 25.37 -33.81
CA TYR A 722 45.87 24.47 -32.77
C TYR A 722 44.80 23.52 -32.22
N ILE A 723 43.58 24.01 -31.96
CA ILE A 723 42.47 23.19 -31.43
C ILE A 723 42.14 22.02 -32.36
N ASN A 724 42.22 22.21 -33.68
CA ASN A 724 41.93 21.19 -34.68
C ASN A 724 43.06 20.18 -34.94
N LEU A 725 44.23 20.34 -34.31
CA LEU A 725 45.32 19.37 -34.41
C LEU A 725 45.05 18.07 -33.63
N SER A 726 45.61 16.97 -34.13
CA SER A 726 45.66 15.69 -33.40
C SER A 726 46.46 15.82 -32.10
N ALA A 727 46.27 14.90 -31.15
CA ALA A 727 46.99 14.94 -29.86
C ALA A 727 48.52 14.94 -30.02
N ALA A 728 49.06 14.15 -30.96
CA ALA A 728 50.48 14.13 -31.29
C ALA A 728 50.95 15.49 -31.87
N ASN A 729 50.19 16.06 -32.81
CA ASN A 729 50.53 17.34 -33.42
C ASN A 729 50.43 18.51 -32.42
N LYS A 730 49.51 18.44 -31.43
CA LYS A 730 49.43 19.40 -30.32
C LYS A 730 50.65 19.33 -29.39
N ALA A 731 51.19 18.13 -29.16
CA ALA A 731 52.43 17.94 -28.41
C ALA A 731 53.64 18.52 -29.16
N GLU A 732 53.71 18.36 -30.48
CA GLU A 732 54.76 19.00 -31.31
C GLU A 732 54.71 20.53 -31.24
N VAL A 733 53.51 21.12 -31.33
CA VAL A 733 53.34 22.58 -31.15
C VAL A 733 53.71 23.00 -29.73
N ALA A 734 53.33 22.24 -28.70
CA ALA A 734 53.69 22.53 -27.32
C ALA A 734 55.22 22.43 -27.05
N GLU A 735 55.92 21.49 -27.71
CA GLU A 735 57.39 21.41 -27.71
C GLU A 735 58.01 22.68 -28.31
N LEU A 736 57.49 23.13 -29.46
CA LEU A 736 57.96 24.36 -30.12
C LEU A 736 57.67 25.63 -29.31
N VAL A 737 56.47 25.76 -28.71
CA VAL A 737 56.13 26.87 -27.80
C VAL A 737 57.06 26.87 -26.59
N LEU A 738 57.31 25.71 -25.97
CA LEU A 738 58.19 25.57 -24.82
C LEU A 738 59.66 25.94 -25.16
N ALA A 739 60.14 25.56 -26.35
CA ALA A 739 61.47 25.92 -26.83
C ALA A 739 61.60 27.42 -27.18
N ALA A 740 60.53 28.04 -27.69
CA ALA A 740 60.48 29.46 -28.06
C ALA A 740 60.31 30.38 -26.83
N LYS A 741 59.61 29.94 -25.78
CA LYS A 741 59.32 30.69 -24.55
C LYS A 741 60.62 31.08 -23.81
N LYS A 742 61.04 32.35 -23.96
CA LYS A 742 62.21 32.92 -23.24
C LYS A 742 61.85 33.67 -21.96
N ALA A 743 60.59 34.05 -21.81
CA ALA A 743 60.02 34.73 -20.65
C ALA A 743 58.56 34.30 -20.46
N ASN A 744 57.94 34.71 -19.36
CA ASN A 744 56.51 34.48 -19.15
C ASN A 744 55.68 35.34 -20.11
N PHE A 745 54.58 34.78 -20.61
CA PHE A 745 53.56 35.50 -21.37
C PHE A 745 52.82 36.47 -20.45
N VAL A 746 52.61 37.69 -20.93
CA VAL A 746 51.96 38.77 -20.16
C VAL A 746 50.42 38.68 -20.18
N ASP A 747 49.85 38.05 -21.21
CA ASP A 747 48.42 37.87 -21.40
C ASP A 747 48.13 36.65 -22.32
N ALA A 748 46.86 36.28 -22.47
CA ALA A 748 46.42 35.19 -23.33
C ALA A 748 46.61 35.47 -24.84
N THR A 749 46.67 36.73 -25.26
CA THR A 749 46.96 37.13 -26.65
C THR A 749 48.38 36.76 -27.02
N LYS A 750 49.36 37.00 -26.14
CA LYS A 750 50.75 36.58 -26.33
C LYS A 750 50.95 35.07 -26.28
N VAL A 751 50.08 34.34 -25.57
CA VAL A 751 50.01 32.88 -25.70
C VAL A 751 49.52 32.49 -27.09
N SER A 752 48.46 33.13 -27.62
CA SER A 752 47.97 32.87 -28.98
C SER A 752 49.03 33.09 -30.05
N GLU A 753 49.67 34.27 -30.05
CA GLU A 753 50.72 34.62 -31.01
C GLU A 753 51.84 33.58 -31.03
N ALA A 754 52.24 33.07 -29.86
CA ALA A 754 53.26 32.02 -29.76
C ALA A 754 52.77 30.65 -30.24
N VAL A 755 51.50 30.28 -29.97
CA VAL A 755 50.88 29.06 -30.48
C VAL A 755 50.78 29.09 -31.99
N ASP A 756 50.26 30.17 -32.57
CA ASP A 756 50.09 30.32 -34.02
C ASP A 756 51.44 30.34 -34.74
N ALA A 757 52.44 31.03 -34.19
CA ALA A 757 53.82 30.97 -34.70
C ALA A 757 54.42 29.56 -34.62
N ALA A 758 54.13 28.80 -33.56
CA ALA A 758 54.58 27.41 -33.43
C ALA A 758 53.83 26.44 -34.38
N VAL A 759 52.54 26.68 -34.66
CA VAL A 759 51.78 25.95 -35.69
C VAL A 759 52.36 26.21 -37.08
N ALA A 760 52.67 27.47 -37.41
CA ALA A 760 53.31 27.84 -38.68
C ALA A 760 54.69 27.20 -38.82
N ASN A 761 55.58 27.40 -37.83
CA ASN A 761 56.92 26.80 -37.80
C ASN A 761 56.87 25.26 -37.92
N ARG A 762 55.91 24.60 -37.27
CA ARG A 762 55.68 23.16 -37.44
C ARG A 762 55.39 22.79 -38.89
N SER A 763 54.54 23.56 -39.57
CA SER A 763 54.20 23.34 -40.98
C SER A 763 55.42 23.55 -41.88
N ASP A 764 56.20 24.61 -41.64
CA ASP A 764 57.38 24.95 -42.44
C ASP A 764 58.49 23.88 -42.32
N LEU A 765 58.76 23.40 -41.10
CA LEU A 765 59.72 22.32 -40.84
C LEU A 765 59.36 21.02 -41.58
N ILE A 766 58.07 20.65 -41.58
CA ILE A 766 57.59 19.47 -42.32
C ILE A 766 57.71 19.69 -43.83
N SER A 767 57.34 20.89 -44.30
CA SER A 767 57.37 21.26 -45.72
C SER A 767 58.78 21.23 -46.31
N GLU A 768 59.76 21.84 -45.65
CA GLU A 768 61.15 21.85 -46.13
C GLU A 768 61.78 20.46 -46.12
N VAL A 769 61.50 19.62 -45.12
CA VAL A 769 61.96 18.21 -45.13
C VAL A 769 61.32 17.42 -46.27
N ASN A 770 59.99 17.53 -46.46
CA ASN A 770 59.29 16.84 -47.56
C ASN A 770 59.77 17.30 -48.94
N LYS A 771 60.17 18.58 -49.06
CA LYS A 771 60.72 19.18 -50.28
C LYS A 771 62.10 18.64 -50.62
N VAL A 772 63.04 18.59 -49.67
CA VAL A 772 64.38 18.01 -49.92
C VAL A 772 64.32 16.48 -50.08
N ALA A 773 63.37 15.81 -49.43
CA ALA A 773 63.14 14.37 -49.57
C ALA A 773 62.66 13.96 -50.98
N LYS A 774 61.98 14.87 -51.70
CA LYS A 774 61.51 14.64 -53.09
C LYS A 774 62.54 15.00 -54.16
N ALA A 775 63.52 15.82 -53.84
CA ALA A 775 64.57 16.24 -54.76
C ALA A 775 65.68 15.19 -54.87
N ASP A 776 66.51 15.28 -55.92
CA ASP A 776 67.79 14.57 -55.96
C ASP A 776 68.66 14.98 -54.76
N PHE A 777 69.49 14.06 -54.25
CA PHE A 777 70.25 14.29 -53.02
C PHE A 777 71.29 15.40 -53.19
N ASP A 778 71.04 16.56 -52.58
CA ASP A 778 72.02 17.60 -52.33
C ASP A 778 72.27 17.71 -50.83
N TYR A 779 73.53 17.51 -50.41
CA TYR A 779 73.88 17.47 -49.00
C TYR A 779 73.59 18.80 -48.28
N THR A 780 73.82 19.94 -48.93
CA THR A 780 73.72 21.26 -48.29
C THR A 780 72.27 21.58 -47.91
N THR A 781 71.33 21.33 -48.83
CA THR A 781 69.90 21.55 -48.63
C THR A 781 69.30 20.52 -47.66
N VAL A 782 69.65 19.23 -47.79
CA VAL A 782 69.20 18.18 -46.88
C VAL A 782 69.70 18.43 -45.45
N ASP A 783 71.00 18.72 -45.27
CA ASP A 783 71.59 19.02 -43.96
C ASP A 783 70.97 20.27 -43.32
N THR A 784 70.66 21.31 -44.12
CA THR A 784 69.96 22.51 -43.63
C THR A 784 68.56 22.19 -43.10
N ALA A 785 67.77 21.41 -43.86
CA ALA A 785 66.42 21.01 -43.43
C ALA A 785 66.45 20.10 -42.19
N LEU A 786 67.38 19.14 -42.13
CA LEU A 786 67.51 18.23 -40.99
C LEU A 786 68.03 18.90 -39.72
N LYS A 787 68.95 19.87 -39.85
CA LYS A 787 69.42 20.70 -38.72
C LYS A 787 68.30 21.51 -38.08
N ALA A 788 67.36 22.03 -38.88
CA ALA A 788 66.24 22.85 -38.41
C ALA A 788 65.28 22.09 -37.47
N LEU A 789 65.23 20.75 -37.55
CA LEU A 789 64.47 19.88 -36.63
C LEU A 789 65.07 19.81 -35.21
N ASN A 790 66.29 20.33 -35.03
CA ASN A 790 67.05 20.35 -33.78
C ASN A 790 67.21 18.98 -33.09
N VAL A 791 67.44 17.92 -33.87
CA VAL A 791 67.70 16.57 -33.33
C VAL A 791 69.16 16.47 -32.88
N GLU A 792 69.38 16.44 -31.57
CA GLU A 792 70.72 16.41 -30.95
C GLU A 792 71.60 15.26 -31.50
N ALA A 793 71.04 14.06 -31.66
CA ALA A 793 71.73 12.89 -32.21
C ALA A 793 72.25 13.07 -33.64
N TYR A 794 71.69 14.01 -34.41
CA TYR A 794 72.19 14.42 -35.74
C TYR A 794 73.08 15.66 -35.65
N ASN A 795 72.65 16.67 -34.89
CA ASN A 795 73.34 17.95 -34.77
C ASN A 795 74.72 17.83 -34.10
N ASN A 796 74.95 16.85 -33.23
CA ASN A 796 76.24 16.61 -32.56
C ASN A 796 77.22 15.74 -33.38
N LEU A 797 76.81 15.18 -34.53
CA LEU A 797 77.71 14.41 -35.40
C LEU A 797 78.79 15.30 -36.04
N ASP A 798 79.96 14.74 -36.34
CA ASP A 798 80.95 15.41 -37.20
C ASP A 798 80.45 15.53 -38.66
N ALA A 799 81.19 16.25 -39.51
CA ALA A 799 80.78 16.52 -40.89
C ALA A 799 80.67 15.26 -41.78
N VAL A 800 81.47 14.22 -41.53
CA VAL A 800 81.43 12.96 -42.30
C VAL A 800 80.27 12.11 -41.83
N ALA A 801 80.06 12.01 -40.52
CA ALA A 801 78.93 11.30 -39.94
C ALA A 801 77.59 11.98 -40.28
N LYS A 802 77.52 13.33 -40.34
CA LYS A 802 76.34 14.06 -40.83
C LYS A 802 76.04 13.74 -42.29
N LEU A 803 77.04 13.73 -43.17
CA LEU A 803 76.84 13.36 -44.59
C LEU A 803 76.29 11.93 -44.73
N ALA A 804 76.88 10.97 -44.01
CA ALA A 804 76.40 9.59 -44.02
C ALA A 804 74.95 9.46 -43.49
N ALA A 805 74.62 10.15 -42.40
CA ALA A 805 73.27 10.15 -41.83
C ALA A 805 72.26 10.87 -42.75
N ALA A 806 72.63 11.96 -43.41
CA ALA A 806 71.79 12.67 -44.38
C ALA A 806 71.50 11.79 -45.62
N GLN A 807 72.51 11.12 -46.16
CA GLN A 807 72.36 10.15 -47.26
C GLN A 807 71.47 8.97 -46.85
N LYS A 808 71.69 8.41 -45.64
CA LYS A 808 70.89 7.32 -45.11
C LYS A 808 69.45 7.74 -44.82
N PHE A 809 69.20 8.96 -44.36
CA PHE A 809 67.85 9.50 -44.20
C PHE A 809 67.15 9.60 -45.56
N HIS A 810 67.76 10.29 -46.53
CA HIS A 810 67.20 10.51 -47.87
C HIS A 810 66.90 9.20 -48.61
N ALA A 811 67.83 8.23 -48.57
CA ALA A 811 67.66 6.92 -49.20
C ALA A 811 66.58 6.03 -48.54
N ASN A 812 66.20 6.31 -47.28
CA ASN A 812 65.18 5.56 -46.53
C ASN A 812 63.89 6.36 -46.28
N VAL A 813 63.69 7.48 -46.98
CA VAL A 813 62.40 8.19 -46.96
C VAL A 813 61.30 7.21 -47.42
N PRO A 814 60.14 7.17 -46.74
CA PRO A 814 59.04 6.29 -47.14
C PRO A 814 58.61 6.51 -48.59
N THR A 815 58.50 5.44 -49.38
CA THR A 815 58.01 5.50 -50.77
C THR A 815 56.82 4.58 -50.99
N THR A 816 55.86 5.01 -51.80
CA THR A 816 54.78 4.19 -52.34
C THR A 816 54.93 4.02 -53.85
N THR A 817 54.26 3.04 -54.44
CA THR A 817 54.27 2.82 -55.91
C THR A 817 53.00 3.40 -56.53
N VAL A 818 53.15 4.42 -57.37
CA VAL A 818 52.07 5.00 -58.17
C VAL A 818 52.42 4.80 -59.64
N GLU A 819 51.54 4.15 -60.39
CA GLU A 819 51.73 3.87 -61.84
C GLU A 819 53.10 3.22 -62.18
N GLY A 820 53.58 2.33 -61.31
CA GLY A 820 54.86 1.63 -61.47
C GLY A 820 56.11 2.46 -61.13
N LYS A 821 55.96 3.73 -60.73
CA LYS A 821 57.04 4.58 -60.25
C LYS A 821 57.04 4.65 -58.73
N LYS A 822 58.23 4.67 -58.11
CA LYS A 822 58.36 5.01 -56.69
C LYS A 822 58.12 6.50 -56.51
N VAL A 823 57.22 6.87 -55.60
CA VAL A 823 56.90 8.24 -55.22
C VAL A 823 57.10 8.36 -53.72
N VAL A 824 57.75 9.44 -53.28
CA VAL A 824 57.93 9.76 -51.86
C VAL A 824 56.57 9.99 -51.18
N VAL A 825 56.34 9.30 -50.07
CA VAL A 825 55.23 9.56 -49.15
C VAL A 825 55.67 10.66 -48.20
N GLU A 826 54.91 11.75 -48.17
CA GLU A 826 55.19 12.88 -47.29
C GLU A 826 55.06 12.52 -45.81
N PHE A 827 55.98 13.04 -45.00
CA PHE A 827 55.82 13.06 -43.56
C PHE A 827 54.71 14.05 -43.18
N VAL A 828 53.81 13.63 -42.27
CA VAL A 828 52.66 14.44 -41.80
C VAL A 828 52.86 15.03 -40.39
N ASN A 829 53.95 14.65 -39.72
CA ASN A 829 54.31 15.12 -38.40
C ASN A 829 55.83 15.12 -38.18
N ILE A 830 56.31 15.95 -37.24
CA ILE A 830 57.73 16.11 -36.95
C ILE A 830 58.31 14.87 -36.26
N THR A 831 57.51 14.18 -35.46
CA THR A 831 57.92 12.99 -34.69
C THR A 831 58.45 11.89 -35.60
N ALA A 832 57.71 11.53 -36.65
CA ALA A 832 58.12 10.54 -37.65
C ALA A 832 59.40 10.96 -38.40
N ILE A 833 59.59 12.26 -38.65
CA ILE A 833 60.83 12.78 -39.23
C ILE A 833 62.00 12.61 -38.24
N LYS A 834 61.82 13.01 -36.98
CA LYS A 834 62.82 12.86 -35.92
C LYS A 834 63.21 11.40 -35.71
N GLU A 835 62.23 10.48 -35.72
CA GLU A 835 62.46 9.03 -35.61
C GLU A 835 63.25 8.47 -36.79
N ALA A 836 62.86 8.81 -38.03
CA ALA A 836 63.59 8.41 -39.23
C ALA A 836 65.02 8.98 -39.25
N LEU A 837 65.22 10.22 -38.77
CA LEU A 837 66.54 10.84 -38.64
C LEU A 837 67.40 10.12 -37.59
N VAL A 838 66.86 9.82 -36.40
CA VAL A 838 67.57 9.05 -35.36
C VAL A 838 67.88 7.61 -35.80
N ALA A 839 67.06 7.01 -36.67
CA ALA A 839 67.36 5.72 -37.29
C ALA A 839 68.48 5.82 -38.35
N ALA A 840 68.67 7.00 -38.96
CA ALA A 840 69.73 7.27 -39.91
C ALA A 840 71.08 7.66 -39.26
N THR A 841 71.10 8.09 -37.99
CA THR A 841 72.33 8.37 -37.23
C THR A 841 72.92 7.14 -36.52
N LYS A 842 72.20 6.00 -36.54
CA LYS A 842 72.65 4.68 -36.07
C LYS A 842 73.15 3.84 -37.24
#